data_AF-A4BA64-F1
#
_entry.id   AF-A4BA64-F1
#
_cell.length_a   1.000
_cell.length_b   1.000
_cell.length_c   1.000
_cell.angle_alpha   90.00
_cell.angle_beta   90.00
_cell.angle_gamma   90.00
#
_symmetry.space_group_name_H-M   'P 1'
#
loop_
_entity.id
_entity.type
_entity.pdbx_description
1 polymer ?
#
loop_
_entity_poly.entity_id
_entity_poly.type
_entity_poly.pdbx_seq_one_letter_code
_entity_poly.pdbx_strand_id
1 'polypeptide(L)'
;MSVQLTKVTSLPKTAEATGEFCSFRGQRFYRIDNYNQMSNFFMSVVSAYDHWLFISSNGGLTAGRRNAQHALFPYYTEDKISDMAHCTGPMTLIREQGELWQPFATGSLLNKPGHRTLYKSALGDQLYFSEQKNGLQFDYGWSFSDRYGLVRTVTLTNQSDQVRALSILDGLQNLLPANIDSDLQTNNSVLLDAYKSSDCHDQNVAAYYLSSRLTDLAEPSESLLANTVWHHVKGDAFKPTVTMDSSAPEHFVQEQALTTDARMRGQRGAYFLTADISVNPGESIEWMQVLEVDQNASDIALLKHLVHRQDIGQQIDADIQIGSETLRAHLAKVDGLQTGAEEATCVHHQANALFNMMRGGFFEDGYQIDKQDLMDFVITRQHALKDYSWWSTLPETLSLVELEPALAACDSVDLRRLVREYLPISFSRRHGDPSRPWNKFSINLKNEHGELIKDYQGNWRDIFQNWEPLAYSYPKFLPAMISAFLNATTADGYNPYRVTRQGIEWEEPEPGNAWANIGYWSDHQIIYLSKLLELQAQIDPDWFQAAMVEPRFSYANVPYRIKKFVDLERDPYDSIRFDEALNQEIEARVATMGSDGKLLLDSEGAVVHSNLIEKLLTLWLAKLSNFVPEGGLWMNTQRPEWNDANNALAGWGMSVVTVAYLHRHLLFMRDLLSTQKGAVSINVSVKDWLFSVHQQFRSMSGVTSQSRYNDLQALVISADRYREGLYQTGLADTAVEISVKELLGFLDDVIPVIGQTLDANQRPDALFHGYNVLHLGAGTAEIEHLPLMLEGQVAMLSANRLSPEQALSVLEALRKSDLYREDQHTYLLYPNRQLPAFTEKNHIPDTALQQMRDVKSRLLAEHVLYQSADGEYHFNVHYRNAKDLQADLNSLEFTEEQNRHIEQAYETTFNHRSFTGRSGSFFAYEGLGSTYWHMVSKLLLAAQENWWQARAQGASVADALAECYYDIRAGIGFNKTPAQYGAFPTDPYSHTPETGIARQPGMTGQVKEELITRLGELGLQWRQGALTVDPALLKPSEFNAGESEFTYLSVGSGWQTLALPAGTMAMTLAQVPFVYHQSKQSNAVTIEVLWSNGRHEVLEAPTLEGSVIQHLTERSGELARIDIFVPFDKA
;
A
#
# COMPACT_ATOMS: atom_id res chain seq x y z
N MET A 1 -6.85 -4.48 67.67
CA MET A 1 -6.00 -5.44 66.92
C MET A 1 -5.65 -4.79 65.59
N SER A 2 -4.44 -4.23 65.50
CA SER A 2 -3.92 -3.60 64.29
C SER A 2 -3.26 -4.66 63.41
N VAL A 3 -3.83 -4.90 62.22
CA VAL A 3 -3.14 -5.68 61.19
C VAL A 3 -2.18 -4.72 60.49
N GLN A 4 -0.89 -4.91 60.71
CA GLN A 4 0.19 -4.20 60.02
C GLN A 4 0.15 -4.57 58.53
N LEU A 5 -0.18 -3.59 57.68
CA LEU A 5 0.13 -3.64 56.26
C LEU A 5 1.65 -3.56 56.11
N THR A 6 2.28 -4.72 55.89
CA THR A 6 3.67 -4.81 55.50
C THR A 6 3.83 -4.07 54.16
N LYS A 7 4.70 -3.05 54.15
CA LYS A 7 5.15 -2.38 52.94
C LYS A 7 5.54 -3.43 51.90
N VAL A 8 4.84 -3.43 50.78
CA VAL A 8 5.30 -4.07 49.54
C VAL A 8 6.64 -3.43 49.21
N THR A 9 7.72 -4.19 49.44
CA THR A 9 9.03 -3.90 48.88
C THR A 9 8.86 -3.67 47.38
N SER A 10 9.38 -2.54 46.90
CA SER A 10 9.42 -2.15 45.49
C SER A 10 9.55 -3.37 44.58
N LEU A 11 8.55 -3.57 43.71
CA LEU A 11 8.69 -4.48 42.58
C LEU A 11 10.01 -4.13 41.86
N PRO A 12 10.88 -5.11 41.56
CA PRO A 12 12.04 -4.84 40.72
C PRO A 12 11.53 -4.17 39.44
N LYS A 13 12.19 -3.09 39.01
CA LYS A 13 11.89 -2.44 37.72
C LYS A 13 11.80 -3.54 36.66
N THR A 14 10.63 -3.73 36.07
CA THR A 14 10.46 -4.55 34.87
C THR A 14 11.43 -4.01 33.82
N ALA A 15 12.28 -4.88 33.27
CA ALA A 15 13.21 -4.48 32.22
C ALA A 15 12.42 -3.97 31.02
N GLU A 16 12.72 -2.77 30.54
CA GLU A 16 12.10 -2.18 29.36
C GLU A 16 12.50 -2.97 28.11
N ALA A 17 11.65 -2.98 27.07
CA ALA A 17 11.99 -3.65 25.82
C ALA A 17 13.06 -2.87 25.06
N THR A 18 14.14 -3.55 24.66
CA THR A 18 15.28 -2.94 23.96
C THR A 18 15.52 -3.63 22.64
N GLY A 19 15.98 -2.88 21.63
CA GLY A 19 16.23 -3.40 20.29
C GLY A 19 17.63 -3.09 19.78
N GLU A 20 18.28 -4.06 19.13
CA GLU A 20 19.56 -3.87 18.45
C GLU A 20 19.75 -4.85 17.27
N PHE A 21 20.62 -4.51 16.33
CA PHE A 21 21.05 -5.44 15.29
C PHE A 21 22.11 -6.41 15.81
N CYS A 22 21.97 -7.70 15.50
CA CYS A 22 22.90 -8.75 15.91
C CYS A 22 23.13 -9.77 14.81
N SER A 23 24.21 -10.55 14.94
CA SER A 23 24.41 -11.77 14.14
C SER A 23 23.75 -12.95 14.84
N PHE A 24 22.83 -13.63 14.17
CA PHE A 24 22.12 -14.80 14.69
C PHE A 24 22.03 -15.85 13.59
N ARG A 25 22.38 -17.11 13.91
CA ARG A 25 22.46 -18.24 12.96
C ARG A 25 23.23 -17.92 11.66
N GLY A 26 24.32 -17.17 11.77
CA GLY A 26 25.18 -16.81 10.63
C GLY A 26 24.62 -15.71 9.71
N GLN A 27 23.47 -15.11 10.03
CA GLN A 27 22.88 -14.00 9.26
C GLN A 27 22.65 -12.78 10.15
N ARG A 28 22.29 -11.64 9.53
CA ARG A 28 22.00 -10.39 10.24
C ARG A 28 20.52 -10.29 10.61
N PHE A 29 20.25 -10.00 11.88
CA PHE A 29 18.90 -9.90 12.47
C PHE A 29 18.75 -8.60 13.25
N TYR A 30 17.52 -8.13 13.39
CA TYR A 30 17.14 -7.22 14.46
C TYR A 30 16.55 -8.03 15.62
N ARG A 31 17.04 -7.77 16.83
CA ARG A 31 16.66 -8.45 18.07
C ARG A 31 15.88 -7.51 18.97
N ILE A 32 14.73 -7.95 19.49
CA ILE A 32 13.98 -7.25 20.54
C ILE A 32 14.01 -8.11 21.80
N ASP A 33 14.72 -7.64 22.82
CA ASP A 33 14.76 -8.26 24.14
C ASP A 33 13.57 -7.79 24.99
N ASN A 34 13.04 -8.70 25.83
CA ASN A 34 11.87 -8.45 26.68
C ASN A 34 10.64 -7.98 25.88
N TYR A 35 10.47 -8.46 24.64
CA TYR A 35 9.34 -8.06 23.78
C TYR A 35 7.97 -8.34 24.43
N ASN A 36 7.90 -9.27 25.38
CA ASN A 36 6.71 -9.59 26.16
C ASN A 36 6.31 -8.49 27.17
N GLN A 37 7.10 -7.43 27.30
CA GLN A 37 6.72 -6.20 28.02
C GLN A 37 6.00 -5.20 27.11
N MET A 38 5.99 -5.43 25.79
CA MET A 38 5.22 -4.67 24.83
C MET A 38 3.84 -5.32 24.65
N SER A 39 2.86 -4.53 24.23
CA SER A 39 1.62 -5.07 23.69
C SER A 39 1.91 -5.95 22.48
N ASN A 40 1.08 -6.97 22.25
CA ASN A 40 1.20 -7.82 21.06
C ASN A 40 1.09 -6.96 19.80
N PHE A 41 1.99 -7.18 18.85
CA PHE A 41 2.04 -6.50 17.57
C PHE A 41 2.14 -7.52 16.45
N PHE A 42 1.67 -7.15 15.26
CA PHE A 42 1.49 -8.08 14.14
C PHE A 42 2.56 -7.87 13.06
N MET A 43 2.98 -8.94 12.41
CA MET A 43 4.08 -8.95 11.45
C MET A 43 3.69 -9.71 10.18
N SER A 44 4.24 -9.26 9.06
CA SER A 44 4.34 -10.05 7.83
C SER A 44 5.78 -10.55 7.70
N VAL A 45 5.94 -11.85 7.48
CA VAL A 45 7.23 -12.47 7.13
C VAL A 45 7.17 -12.79 5.64
N VAL A 46 8.19 -12.35 4.90
CA VAL A 46 8.15 -12.29 3.43
C VAL A 46 8.86 -13.47 2.79
N SER A 47 8.43 -13.85 1.59
CA SER A 47 9.01 -14.95 0.82
C SER A 47 9.34 -14.47 -0.60
N ALA A 48 10.38 -15.05 -1.22
CA ALA A 48 10.67 -14.85 -2.64
C ALA A 48 9.61 -15.46 -3.57
N TYR A 49 8.82 -16.39 -3.03
CA TYR A 49 7.81 -17.19 -3.70
C TYR A 49 6.39 -16.83 -3.23
N ASP A 50 5.43 -17.70 -3.50
CA ASP A 50 4.02 -17.51 -3.21
C ASP A 50 3.60 -17.81 -1.75
N HIS A 51 4.54 -18.06 -0.84
CA HIS A 51 4.22 -18.19 0.58
C HIS A 51 3.73 -16.88 1.20
N TRP A 52 2.86 -17.00 2.19
CA TRP A 52 2.47 -15.92 3.08
C TRP A 52 2.47 -16.41 4.53
N LEU A 53 3.01 -15.59 5.42
CA LEU A 53 3.01 -15.80 6.87
C LEU A 53 2.68 -14.48 7.58
N PHE A 54 1.57 -14.49 8.30
CA PHE A 54 1.13 -13.38 9.15
C PHE A 54 1.10 -13.86 10.60
N ILE A 55 1.85 -13.19 11.46
CA ILE A 55 2.15 -13.68 12.81
C ILE A 55 2.21 -12.54 13.83
N SER A 56 1.59 -12.77 14.98
CA SER A 56 1.62 -11.88 16.14
C SER A 56 2.86 -12.15 16.99
N SER A 57 3.35 -11.15 17.72
CA SER A 57 4.53 -11.28 18.58
C SER A 57 4.31 -12.23 19.75
N ASN A 58 3.09 -12.68 20.02
CA ASN A 58 2.82 -13.76 20.97
C ASN A 58 2.84 -15.17 20.36
N GLY A 59 3.14 -15.31 19.06
CA GLY A 59 3.23 -16.57 18.34
C GLY A 59 1.96 -16.99 17.59
N GLY A 60 0.83 -16.32 17.79
CA GLY A 60 -0.40 -16.59 17.04
C GLY A 60 -0.22 -16.27 15.55
N LEU A 61 -0.59 -17.19 14.66
CA LEU A 61 -0.30 -17.06 13.23
C LEU A 61 -1.41 -17.58 12.32
N THR A 62 -1.33 -17.14 11.06
CA THR A 62 -1.91 -17.81 9.89
C THR A 62 -0.85 -17.85 8.79
N ALA A 63 -0.84 -18.92 7.99
CA ALA A 63 0.14 -19.10 6.92
C ALA A 63 -0.40 -20.01 5.81
N GLY A 64 0.20 -19.92 4.62
CA GLY A 64 -0.13 -20.74 3.47
C GLY A 64 0.65 -20.34 2.22
N ARG A 65 0.18 -20.77 1.05
CA ARG A 65 0.70 -20.37 -0.27
C ARG A 65 -0.38 -19.66 -1.07
N ARG A 66 -0.01 -18.88 -2.10
CA ARG A 66 -0.88 -18.17 -3.05
C ARG A 66 -1.92 -17.21 -2.44
N ASN A 67 -2.93 -17.70 -1.73
CA ASN A 67 -4.01 -16.91 -1.12
C ASN A 67 -4.62 -17.64 0.10
N ALA A 68 -5.59 -17.01 0.77
CA ALA A 68 -6.23 -17.54 1.98
C ALA A 68 -6.97 -18.89 1.81
N GLN A 69 -7.23 -19.34 0.57
CA GLN A 69 -7.89 -20.63 0.29
C GLN A 69 -6.92 -21.82 0.34
N HIS A 70 -5.62 -21.53 0.34
CA HIS A 70 -4.54 -22.50 0.40
C HIS A 70 -3.77 -22.30 1.73
N ALA A 71 -4.51 -22.36 2.83
CA ALA A 71 -4.02 -22.06 4.17
C ALA A 71 -3.64 -23.33 4.95
N LEU A 72 -2.54 -23.27 5.69
CA LEU A 72 -2.08 -24.29 6.64
C LEU A 72 -2.75 -24.12 8.02
N PHE A 73 -3.05 -22.87 8.39
CA PHE A 73 -3.74 -22.49 9.61
C PHE A 73 -4.91 -21.57 9.28
N PRO A 74 -5.99 -21.55 10.08
CA PRO A 74 -7.15 -20.73 9.81
C PRO A 74 -6.81 -19.26 9.52
N TYR A 75 -7.32 -18.74 8.41
CA TYR A 75 -7.19 -17.34 8.03
C TYR A 75 -8.33 -16.53 8.66
N TYR A 76 -8.00 -15.74 9.68
CA TYR A 76 -8.94 -14.86 10.38
C TYR A 76 -8.39 -13.43 10.46
N THR A 77 -9.12 -12.55 11.12
CA THR A 77 -8.64 -11.19 11.43
C THR A 77 -7.51 -11.21 12.46
N GLU A 78 -6.65 -10.18 12.42
CA GLU A 78 -5.44 -10.05 13.26
C GLU A 78 -5.69 -10.25 14.76
N ASP A 79 -6.80 -9.71 15.27
CA ASP A 79 -7.22 -9.83 16.67
C ASP A 79 -7.47 -11.29 17.05
N LYS A 80 -8.28 -12.00 16.26
CA LYS A 80 -8.59 -13.41 16.48
C LYS A 80 -7.33 -14.27 16.41
N ILE A 81 -6.46 -14.03 15.43
CA ILE A 81 -5.19 -14.75 15.29
C ILE A 81 -4.33 -14.57 16.54
N SER A 82 -4.24 -13.34 17.06
CA SER A 82 -3.49 -13.05 18.28
C SER A 82 -4.10 -13.75 19.51
N ASP A 83 -5.42 -13.73 19.66
CA ASP A 83 -6.12 -14.36 20.79
C ASP A 83 -6.01 -15.89 20.78
N MET A 84 -5.91 -16.50 19.59
CA MET A 84 -5.82 -17.95 19.41
C MET A 84 -4.40 -18.51 19.47
N ALA A 85 -3.39 -17.72 19.83
CA ALA A 85 -2.01 -18.18 19.95
C ALA A 85 -1.84 -19.43 20.85
N HIS A 86 -2.72 -19.63 21.82
CA HIS A 86 -2.71 -20.78 22.72
C HIS A 86 -3.32 -22.07 22.12
N CYS A 87 -4.10 -21.97 21.04
CA CYS A 87 -4.85 -23.09 20.44
C CYS A 87 -4.63 -23.28 18.93
N THR A 88 -3.82 -22.43 18.29
CA THR A 88 -3.44 -22.53 16.87
C THR A 88 -1.95 -22.28 16.70
N GLY A 89 -1.27 -23.10 15.90
CA GLY A 89 0.17 -22.95 15.65
C GLY A 89 1.05 -23.75 16.61
N PRO A 90 2.26 -23.25 16.94
CA PRO A 90 3.21 -23.94 17.82
C PRO A 90 2.68 -24.18 19.25
N MET A 91 2.93 -25.37 19.78
CA MET A 91 2.70 -25.72 21.17
C MET A 91 3.83 -26.63 21.65
N THR A 92 4.48 -26.23 22.75
CA THR A 92 5.63 -26.94 23.32
C THR A 92 5.45 -27.08 24.82
N LEU A 93 5.68 -28.29 25.33
CA LEU A 93 5.72 -28.62 26.76
C LEU A 93 7.02 -29.38 27.04
N ILE A 94 7.76 -28.92 28.06
CA ILE A 94 9.02 -29.52 28.50
C ILE A 94 8.85 -29.86 29.97
N ARG A 95 9.02 -31.14 30.32
CA ARG A 95 8.98 -31.61 31.70
C ARG A 95 10.36 -31.99 32.19
N GLU A 96 10.68 -31.56 33.40
CA GLU A 96 11.89 -31.95 34.12
C GLU A 96 11.53 -32.27 35.57
N GLN A 97 11.81 -33.49 36.03
CA GLN A 97 11.60 -33.90 37.44
C GLN A 97 10.20 -33.58 38.01
N GLY A 98 9.16 -33.60 37.16
CA GLY A 98 7.78 -33.27 37.53
C GLY A 98 7.41 -31.78 37.42
N GLU A 99 8.38 -30.89 37.19
CA GLU A 99 8.13 -29.50 36.83
C GLU A 99 7.82 -29.37 35.34
N LEU A 100 6.79 -28.60 35.01
CA LEU A 100 6.35 -28.36 33.64
C LEU A 100 6.70 -26.93 33.22
N TRP A 101 7.41 -26.80 32.12
CA TRP A 101 7.63 -25.55 31.41
C TRP A 101 6.90 -25.58 30.07
N GLN A 102 6.04 -24.58 29.84
CA GLN A 102 5.49 -24.27 28.54
C GLN A 102 6.15 -22.97 28.05
N PRO A 103 7.17 -23.05 27.17
CA PRO A 103 7.74 -21.87 26.54
C PRO A 103 6.65 -21.06 25.84
N PHE A 104 6.78 -19.73 25.89
CA PHE A 104 5.87 -18.79 25.23
C PHE A 104 4.41 -18.82 25.69
N ALA A 105 4.09 -19.55 26.78
CA ALA A 105 2.73 -19.59 27.34
C ALA A 105 2.14 -18.18 27.50
N THR A 106 0.95 -18.00 26.96
CA THR A 106 0.13 -16.78 27.05
C THR A 106 -0.97 -17.02 28.10
N GLY A 107 -1.16 -16.09 29.04
CA GLY A 107 -2.31 -16.11 29.95
C GLY A 107 -2.15 -16.85 31.30
N SER A 108 -0.99 -17.45 31.63
CA SER A 108 -0.79 -17.97 33.00
C SER A 108 -0.51 -16.83 33.98
N LEU A 109 -1.50 -16.47 34.81
CA LEU A 109 -1.32 -15.54 35.95
C LEU A 109 -0.38 -16.09 37.03
N LEU A 110 -0.01 -17.37 36.95
CA LEU A 110 0.69 -18.11 38.00
C LEU A 110 2.18 -18.35 37.69
N ASN A 111 2.57 -18.36 36.41
CA ASN A 111 3.95 -18.63 36.00
C ASN A 111 4.65 -17.38 35.51
N LYS A 112 5.78 -17.03 36.14
CA LYS A 112 6.67 -15.99 35.58
C LYS A 112 7.30 -16.51 34.27
N PRO A 113 7.18 -15.75 33.16
CA PRO A 113 7.84 -16.09 31.92
C PRO A 113 9.37 -16.03 32.08
N GLY A 114 10.09 -16.77 31.25
CA GLY A 114 11.54 -16.59 31.10
C GLY A 114 11.91 -15.25 30.47
N HIS A 115 13.20 -15.05 30.20
CA HIS A 115 13.65 -13.95 29.36
C HIS A 115 13.28 -14.27 27.91
N ARG A 116 12.47 -13.42 27.28
CA ARG A 116 11.98 -13.63 25.91
C ARG A 116 12.61 -12.65 24.96
N THR A 117 13.04 -13.17 23.81
CA THR A 117 13.66 -12.39 22.74
C THR A 117 13.02 -12.75 21.41
N LEU A 118 12.79 -11.75 20.58
CA LEU A 118 12.24 -11.91 19.23
C LEU A 118 13.29 -11.46 18.21
N TYR A 119 13.54 -12.27 17.19
CA TYR A 119 14.51 -11.99 16.14
C TYR A 119 13.80 -11.98 14.80
N LYS A 120 13.99 -10.92 14.01
CA LYS A 120 13.57 -10.88 12.60
C LYS A 120 14.79 -10.62 11.72
N SER A 121 14.96 -11.40 10.64
CA SER A 121 16.10 -11.22 9.74
C SER A 121 16.05 -9.82 9.14
N ALA A 122 17.21 -9.22 8.82
CA ALA A 122 17.24 -7.91 8.17
C ALA A 122 16.52 -7.93 6.80
N LEU A 123 16.48 -9.09 6.15
CA LEU A 123 15.73 -9.34 4.90
C LEU A 123 14.22 -9.50 5.13
N GLY A 124 13.79 -9.78 6.36
CA GLY A 124 12.39 -9.94 6.76
C GLY A 124 11.76 -11.30 6.42
N ASP A 125 12.57 -12.25 5.96
CA ASP A 125 12.18 -13.59 5.49
C ASP A 125 12.27 -14.69 6.56
N GLN A 126 12.83 -14.37 7.74
CA GLN A 126 12.91 -15.29 8.86
C GLN A 126 12.54 -14.61 10.17
N LEU A 127 11.87 -15.37 11.06
CA LEU A 127 11.44 -14.92 12.38
C LEU A 127 11.71 -16.01 13.42
N TYR A 128 12.35 -15.68 14.54
CA TYR A 128 12.61 -16.60 15.65
C TYR A 128 12.17 -16.02 16.98
N PHE A 129 11.54 -16.87 17.78
CA PHE A 129 11.18 -16.64 19.17
C PHE A 129 12.16 -17.42 20.05
N SER A 130 12.67 -16.78 21.09
CA SER A 130 13.57 -17.38 22.08
C SER A 130 13.03 -17.16 23.49
N GLU A 131 12.97 -18.20 24.32
CA GLU A 131 12.71 -18.08 25.75
C GLU A 131 13.79 -18.82 26.55
N GLN A 132 14.46 -18.08 27.43
CA GLN A 132 15.44 -18.61 28.37
C GLN A 132 14.81 -18.74 29.77
N LYS A 133 14.85 -19.93 30.35
CA LYS A 133 14.37 -20.20 31.71
C LYS A 133 15.15 -21.34 32.37
N ASN A 134 15.56 -21.14 33.63
CA ASN A 134 16.21 -22.16 34.45
C ASN A 134 17.41 -22.86 33.78
N GLY A 135 18.25 -22.10 33.05
CA GLY A 135 19.42 -22.63 32.34
C GLY A 135 19.10 -23.44 31.07
N LEU A 136 17.85 -23.44 30.61
CA LEU A 136 17.45 -23.92 29.29
C LEU A 136 17.10 -22.72 28.41
N GLN A 137 17.41 -22.83 27.12
CA GLN A 137 16.95 -21.90 26.08
C GLN A 137 16.18 -22.70 25.04
N PHE A 138 14.94 -22.29 24.79
CA PHE A 138 14.08 -22.88 23.77
C PHE A 138 13.82 -21.84 22.68
N ASP A 139 14.24 -22.17 21.47
CA ASP A 139 14.09 -21.34 20.28
C ASP A 139 13.19 -22.05 19.27
N TYR A 140 12.27 -21.31 18.65
CA TYR A 140 11.64 -21.76 17.41
C TYR A 140 11.55 -20.63 16.40
N GLY A 141 11.58 -20.94 15.11
CA GLY A 141 11.37 -19.95 14.07
C GLY A 141 10.81 -20.50 12.79
N TRP A 142 10.50 -19.58 11.88
CA TRP A 142 9.85 -19.85 10.61
C TRP A 142 10.73 -19.39 9.44
N SER A 143 10.76 -20.19 8.38
CA SER A 143 11.46 -19.93 7.12
C SER A 143 10.70 -20.60 5.97
N PHE A 144 11.05 -20.28 4.73
CA PHE A 144 10.35 -20.74 3.53
C PHE A 144 11.25 -21.56 2.62
N SER A 145 10.70 -22.62 2.06
CA SER A 145 11.30 -23.45 1.01
C SER A 145 10.31 -23.56 -0.14
N ASP A 146 10.66 -23.15 -1.36
CA ASP A 146 9.76 -23.30 -2.53
C ASP A 146 9.40 -24.77 -2.77
N ARG A 147 10.37 -25.65 -2.52
CA ARG A 147 10.25 -27.08 -2.78
C ARG A 147 9.51 -27.86 -1.71
N TYR A 148 9.67 -27.48 -0.44
CA TYR A 148 9.18 -28.26 0.70
C TYR A 148 8.10 -27.55 1.51
N GLY A 149 7.88 -26.25 1.27
CA GLY A 149 6.85 -25.43 1.91
C GLY A 149 7.36 -24.61 3.09
N LEU A 150 6.52 -24.45 4.11
CA LEU A 150 6.83 -23.69 5.32
C LEU A 150 7.63 -24.54 6.31
N VAL A 151 8.77 -24.03 6.79
CA VAL A 151 9.67 -24.76 7.69
C VAL A 151 9.68 -24.10 9.06
N ARG A 152 9.30 -24.87 10.09
CA ARG A 152 9.51 -24.52 11.50
C ARG A 152 10.78 -25.19 11.99
N THR A 153 11.78 -24.41 12.37
CA THR A 153 13.00 -24.93 13.02
C THR A 153 12.91 -24.72 14.52
N VAL A 154 13.29 -25.74 15.29
CA VAL A 154 13.27 -25.71 16.76
C VAL A 154 14.65 -26.09 17.29
N THR A 155 15.09 -25.39 18.33
CA THR A 155 16.35 -25.67 19.03
C THR A 155 16.13 -25.64 20.54
N LEU A 156 16.60 -26.68 21.24
CA LEU A 156 16.66 -26.70 22.70
C LEU A 156 18.12 -26.78 23.13
N THR A 157 18.56 -25.76 23.87
CA THR A 157 19.94 -25.63 24.34
C THR A 157 20.02 -25.72 25.85
N ASN A 158 20.95 -26.54 26.35
CA ASN A 158 21.28 -26.59 27.76
C ASN A 158 22.44 -25.64 28.07
N GLN A 159 22.12 -24.54 28.77
CA GLN A 159 23.09 -23.52 29.18
C GLN A 159 23.58 -23.72 30.61
N SER A 160 23.15 -24.80 31.28
CA SER A 160 23.63 -25.16 32.62
C SER A 160 24.87 -26.04 32.56
N ASP A 161 25.45 -26.30 33.73
CA ASP A 161 26.62 -27.18 33.90
C ASP A 161 26.24 -28.65 34.20
N GLN A 162 24.94 -28.97 34.25
CA GLN A 162 24.43 -30.32 34.51
C GLN A 162 23.78 -30.92 33.27
N VAL A 163 23.83 -32.25 33.15
CA VAL A 163 23.02 -32.98 32.15
C VAL A 163 21.55 -32.86 32.53
N ARG A 164 20.68 -32.53 31.57
CA ARG A 164 19.24 -32.31 31.78
C ARG A 164 18.45 -33.45 31.15
N ALA A 165 17.72 -34.20 31.96
CA ALA A 165 16.82 -35.26 31.50
C ALA A 165 15.40 -34.71 31.38
N LEU A 166 14.87 -34.68 30.17
CA LEU A 166 13.65 -33.95 29.83
C LEU A 166 12.68 -34.86 29.07
N SER A 167 11.38 -34.73 29.36
CA SER A 167 10.33 -35.23 28.48
C SER A 167 9.76 -34.05 27.70
N ILE A 168 9.68 -34.18 26.38
CA ILE A 168 9.18 -33.10 25.51
C ILE A 168 7.90 -33.51 24.79
N LEU A 169 6.99 -32.57 24.61
CA LEU A 169 5.93 -32.59 23.62
C LEU A 169 6.05 -31.31 22.81
N ASP A 170 6.34 -31.40 21.52
CA ASP A 170 6.51 -30.24 20.65
C ASP A 170 5.78 -30.44 19.33
N GLY A 171 5.03 -29.42 18.90
CA GLY A 171 4.53 -29.41 17.55
C GLY A 171 3.44 -28.38 17.28
N LEU A 172 2.48 -28.77 16.45
CA LEU A 172 1.53 -27.87 15.81
C LEU A 172 0.10 -28.32 16.06
N GLN A 173 -0.79 -27.35 16.27
CA GLN A 173 -2.21 -27.57 16.51
C GLN A 173 -3.07 -26.70 15.61
N ASN A 174 -4.31 -27.16 15.37
CA ASN A 174 -5.30 -26.55 14.50
C ASN A 174 -4.83 -26.40 13.04
N LEU A 175 -4.18 -27.44 12.54
CA LEU A 175 -3.79 -27.57 11.13
C LEU A 175 -5.05 -27.73 10.27
N LEU A 176 -5.12 -26.97 9.17
CA LEU A 176 -6.20 -27.08 8.21
C LEU A 176 -5.94 -28.19 7.19
N PRO A 177 -6.97 -28.97 6.83
CA PRO A 177 -7.01 -29.70 5.57
C PRO A 177 -6.95 -28.80 4.33
N ALA A 178 -6.55 -29.38 3.20
CA ALA A 178 -6.72 -28.74 1.88
C ALA A 178 -8.20 -28.65 1.48
N ASN A 179 -8.49 -27.87 0.43
CA ASN A 179 -9.85 -27.63 -0.10
C ASN A 179 -10.82 -26.99 0.91
N ILE A 180 -10.33 -26.08 1.77
CA ILE A 180 -11.16 -25.32 2.69
C ILE A 180 -11.22 -23.86 2.23
N ASP A 181 -12.42 -23.40 1.90
CA ASP A 181 -12.68 -21.99 1.67
C ASP A 181 -12.67 -21.20 3.00
N SER A 182 -12.07 -20.02 2.98
CA SER A 182 -11.91 -19.13 4.14
C SER A 182 -13.23 -18.62 4.71
N ASP A 183 -14.27 -18.42 3.88
CA ASP A 183 -15.61 -18.06 4.35
C ASP A 183 -16.27 -19.27 5.04
N LEU A 184 -16.08 -20.48 4.50
CA LEU A 184 -16.52 -21.71 5.18
C LEU A 184 -15.81 -21.91 6.53
N GLN A 185 -14.50 -21.72 6.60
CA GLN A 185 -13.74 -21.82 7.85
C GLN A 185 -14.14 -20.74 8.87
N THR A 186 -14.51 -19.56 8.39
CA THR A 186 -14.96 -18.44 9.25
C THR A 186 -16.36 -18.68 9.81
N ASN A 187 -17.29 -19.13 8.98
CA ASN A 187 -18.70 -19.19 9.35
C ASN A 187 -19.15 -20.58 9.83
N ASN A 188 -18.49 -21.65 9.40
CA ASN A 188 -18.95 -23.04 9.57
C ASN A 188 -17.86 -24.00 10.09
N SER A 189 -16.88 -23.51 10.87
CA SER A 189 -15.74 -24.31 11.35
C SER A 189 -16.13 -25.59 12.10
N VAL A 190 -17.18 -25.58 12.93
CA VAL A 190 -17.64 -26.76 13.68
C VAL A 190 -18.22 -27.83 12.74
N LEU A 191 -18.93 -27.40 11.69
CA LEU A 191 -19.41 -28.33 10.66
C LEU A 191 -18.24 -28.92 9.89
N LEU A 192 -17.24 -28.10 9.52
CA LEU A 192 -16.03 -28.57 8.86
C LEU A 192 -15.29 -29.61 9.70
N ASP A 193 -15.21 -29.45 11.03
CA ASP A 193 -14.55 -30.41 11.93
C ASP A 193 -15.08 -31.85 11.73
N ALA A 194 -16.39 -32.03 11.48
CA ALA A 194 -17.00 -33.34 11.22
C ALA A 194 -16.50 -34.04 9.94
N TYR A 195 -15.95 -33.28 8.98
CA TYR A 195 -15.40 -33.80 7.72
C TYR A 195 -13.88 -33.97 7.75
N LYS A 196 -13.20 -33.45 8.78
CA LYS A 196 -11.73 -33.51 8.86
C LYS A 196 -11.26 -34.94 9.11
N SER A 197 -10.24 -35.33 8.36
CA SER A 197 -9.51 -36.58 8.54
C SER A 197 -8.01 -36.29 8.53
N SER A 198 -7.26 -37.08 9.30
CA SER A 198 -5.80 -36.99 9.35
C SER A 198 -5.20 -38.38 9.39
N ASP A 199 -4.24 -38.64 8.51
CA ASP A 199 -3.54 -39.92 8.40
C ASP A 199 -2.04 -39.72 8.65
N CYS A 200 -1.44 -40.54 9.51
CA CYS A 200 0.00 -40.58 9.73
C CYS A 200 0.60 -41.85 9.13
N HIS A 201 1.66 -41.68 8.35
CA HIS A 201 2.43 -42.75 7.76
C HIS A 201 3.82 -42.82 8.39
N ASP A 202 4.21 -44.04 8.78
CA ASP A 202 5.53 -44.39 9.30
C ASP A 202 6.03 -43.49 10.44
N GLN A 203 5.10 -42.99 11.27
CA GLN A 203 5.41 -42.07 12.38
C GLN A 203 6.24 -40.85 11.92
N ASN A 204 6.01 -40.37 10.68
CA ASN A 204 6.74 -39.24 10.13
C ASN A 204 5.82 -38.33 9.29
N VAL A 205 5.19 -38.83 8.23
CA VAL A 205 4.41 -37.98 7.32
C VAL A 205 2.93 -38.02 7.70
N ALA A 206 2.35 -36.87 8.05
CA ALA A 206 0.92 -36.71 8.28
C ALA A 206 0.25 -35.96 7.12
N ALA A 207 -0.94 -36.41 6.72
CA ALA A 207 -1.78 -35.78 5.70
C ALA A 207 -3.13 -35.35 6.31
N TYR A 208 -3.54 -34.12 6.04
CA TYR A 208 -4.76 -33.48 6.53
C TYR A 208 -5.69 -33.19 5.35
N TYR A 209 -6.85 -33.84 5.32
CA TYR A 209 -7.77 -33.78 4.20
C TYR A 209 -9.23 -33.83 4.67
N LEU A 210 -10.15 -33.49 3.79
CA LEU A 210 -11.58 -33.66 4.04
C LEU A 210 -12.05 -35.02 3.54
N SER A 211 -12.93 -35.70 4.26
CA SER A 211 -13.53 -36.96 3.79
C SER A 211 -14.33 -36.78 2.49
N SER A 212 -14.89 -35.58 2.30
CA SER A 212 -15.53 -35.09 1.07
C SER A 212 -15.52 -33.55 1.13
N ARG A 213 -15.63 -32.88 -0.01
CA ARG A 213 -15.86 -31.43 -0.03
C ARG A 213 -17.23 -31.11 0.57
N LEU A 214 -17.33 -29.97 1.23
CA LEU A 214 -18.58 -29.50 1.82
C LEU A 214 -19.43 -28.84 0.73
N THR A 215 -20.63 -29.37 0.48
CA THR A 215 -21.60 -28.82 -0.47
C THR A 215 -23.02 -29.21 -0.06
N ASP A 216 -23.98 -28.32 -0.32
CA ASP A 216 -25.41 -28.62 -0.18
C ASP A 216 -26.01 -29.30 -1.43
N LEU A 217 -25.24 -29.37 -2.51
CA LEU A 217 -25.65 -30.10 -3.71
C LEU A 217 -25.74 -31.60 -3.40
N ALA A 218 -26.84 -32.22 -3.79
CA ALA A 218 -27.09 -33.65 -3.60
C ALA A 218 -26.31 -34.50 -4.62
N GLU A 219 -24.99 -34.35 -4.66
CA GLU A 219 -24.08 -35.04 -5.56
C GLU A 219 -22.77 -35.43 -4.85
N PRO A 220 -22.03 -36.42 -5.37
CA PRO A 220 -20.69 -36.73 -4.86
C PRO A 220 -19.73 -35.54 -5.03
N SER A 221 -18.97 -35.23 -3.98
CA SER A 221 -17.97 -34.14 -4.01
C SER A 221 -16.66 -34.59 -3.38
N GLU A 222 -15.76 -35.14 -4.19
CA GLU A 222 -14.48 -35.69 -3.73
C GLU A 222 -13.50 -34.60 -3.29
N SER A 223 -12.74 -34.85 -2.23
CA SER A 223 -11.62 -34.00 -1.82
C SER A 223 -10.31 -34.77 -2.02
N LEU A 224 -9.60 -34.45 -3.11
CA LEU A 224 -8.44 -35.22 -3.59
C LEU A 224 -7.09 -34.56 -3.32
N LEU A 225 -7.07 -33.54 -2.47
CA LEU A 225 -5.87 -32.83 -2.03
C LEU A 225 -5.78 -32.91 -0.50
N ALA A 226 -4.56 -32.90 0.02
CA ALA A 226 -4.28 -32.84 1.44
C ALA A 226 -3.18 -31.80 1.73
N ASN A 227 -3.26 -31.15 2.89
CA ASN A 227 -2.08 -30.48 3.44
C ASN A 227 -1.22 -31.52 4.16
N THR A 228 0.09 -31.37 4.18
CA THR A 228 1.00 -32.33 4.80
C THR A 228 1.89 -31.69 5.86
N VAL A 229 2.21 -32.47 6.89
CA VAL A 229 3.21 -32.10 7.91
C VAL A 229 4.12 -33.29 8.17
N TRP A 230 5.42 -33.05 8.24
CA TRP A 230 6.41 -34.06 8.57
C TRP A 230 7.59 -33.46 9.34
N HIS A 231 8.53 -34.28 9.82
CA HIS A 231 9.64 -33.81 10.62
C HIS A 231 11.00 -34.42 10.24
N HIS A 232 12.05 -33.69 10.61
CA HIS A 232 13.44 -34.15 10.55
C HIS A 232 14.16 -33.80 11.86
N VAL A 233 14.80 -34.78 12.50
CA VAL A 233 15.64 -34.55 13.69
C VAL A 233 17.11 -34.54 13.26
N LYS A 234 17.81 -33.45 13.54
CA LYS A 234 19.18 -33.27 13.06
C LYS A 234 20.13 -34.24 13.76
N GLY A 235 20.95 -34.93 12.96
CA GLY A 235 21.95 -35.87 13.46
C GLY A 235 21.38 -37.06 14.24
N ASP A 236 20.10 -37.38 14.04
CA ASP A 236 19.37 -38.42 14.80
C ASP A 236 19.46 -38.22 16.33
N ALA A 237 19.51 -36.96 16.79
CA ALA A 237 19.69 -36.61 18.20
C ALA A 237 18.68 -37.30 19.15
N PHE A 238 17.47 -37.56 18.66
CA PHE A 238 16.46 -38.40 19.33
C PHE A 238 15.49 -39.00 18.31
N LYS A 239 14.72 -40.00 18.73
CA LYS A 239 13.65 -40.62 17.92
C LYS A 239 12.28 -40.30 18.53
N PRO A 240 11.51 -39.38 17.94
CA PRO A 240 10.20 -39.02 18.46
C PRO A 240 9.15 -40.10 18.18
N THR A 241 8.14 -40.13 19.03
CA THR A 241 6.83 -40.71 18.70
C THR A 241 5.92 -39.59 18.20
N VAL A 242 5.12 -39.86 17.16
CA VAL A 242 4.19 -38.89 16.58
C VAL A 242 2.78 -39.16 17.09
N THR A 243 2.11 -38.09 17.52
CA THR A 243 0.66 -38.11 17.79
C THR A 243 -0.05 -37.02 17.01
N MET A 244 -1.19 -37.38 16.42
CA MET A 244 -2.13 -36.44 15.79
C MET A 244 -3.33 -36.15 16.70
N ASP A 245 -3.27 -36.56 17.96
CA ASP A 245 -4.31 -36.32 18.95
C ASP A 245 -4.27 -34.85 19.39
N SER A 246 -5.34 -34.11 19.08
CA SER A 246 -5.47 -32.70 19.48
C SER A 246 -5.50 -32.48 20.99
N SER A 247 -5.82 -33.53 21.78
CA SER A 247 -5.79 -33.50 23.24
C SER A 247 -4.45 -33.91 23.85
N ALA A 248 -3.45 -34.26 23.02
CA ALA A 248 -2.12 -34.67 23.50
C ALA A 248 -1.46 -33.69 24.49
N PRO A 249 -1.57 -32.35 24.35
CA PRO A 249 -1.06 -31.43 25.37
C PRO A 249 -1.68 -31.65 26.74
N GLU A 250 -3.00 -31.80 26.83
CA GLU A 250 -3.70 -32.03 28.10
C GLU A 250 -3.29 -33.36 28.73
N HIS A 251 -3.27 -34.44 27.92
CA HIS A 251 -2.82 -35.76 28.36
C HIS A 251 -1.36 -35.74 28.82
N PHE A 252 -0.48 -35.01 28.12
CA PHE A 252 0.89 -34.83 28.55
C PHE A 252 0.94 -34.17 29.92
N VAL A 253 0.30 -33.01 30.12
CA VAL A 253 0.25 -32.31 31.43
C VAL A 253 -0.27 -33.21 32.55
N GLN A 254 -1.27 -34.05 32.28
CA GLN A 254 -1.87 -34.97 33.25
C GLN A 254 -1.10 -36.29 33.43
N GLU A 255 0.03 -36.46 32.76
CA GLU A 255 0.83 -37.69 32.73
C GLU A 255 0.04 -38.94 32.27
N GLN A 256 -0.92 -38.73 31.37
CA GLN A 256 -1.70 -39.78 30.74
C GLN A 256 -1.00 -40.32 29.48
N ALA A 257 -1.35 -41.54 29.10
CA ALA A 257 -0.82 -42.15 27.88
C ALA A 257 -1.28 -41.37 26.64
N LEU A 258 -0.36 -41.11 25.72
CA LEU A 258 -0.64 -40.44 24.46
C LEU A 258 -1.10 -41.45 23.40
N THR A 259 -2.13 -41.09 22.63
CA THR A 259 -2.63 -41.91 21.52
C THR A 259 -1.78 -41.70 20.28
N THR A 260 -1.41 -42.78 19.58
CA THR A 260 -0.57 -42.71 18.36
C THR A 260 -1.25 -43.36 17.16
N ASP A 261 -2.58 -43.23 17.09
CA ASP A 261 -3.38 -43.84 16.04
C ASP A 261 -2.96 -43.33 14.66
N ALA A 262 -2.90 -44.25 13.69
CA ALA A 262 -2.50 -43.92 12.33
C ALA A 262 -3.54 -43.07 11.58
N ARG A 263 -4.78 -42.96 12.10
CA ARG A 263 -5.87 -42.18 11.51
C ARG A 263 -6.75 -41.55 12.58
N MET A 264 -7.01 -40.25 12.45
CA MET A 264 -7.96 -39.48 13.26
C MET A 264 -9.08 -38.90 12.38
N ARG A 265 -10.27 -38.68 12.94
CA ARG A 265 -11.46 -38.15 12.22
C ARG A 265 -12.28 -37.25 13.12
N GLY A 266 -12.96 -36.27 12.54
CA GLY A 266 -13.95 -35.46 13.27
C GLY A 266 -13.34 -34.46 14.27
N GLN A 267 -12.03 -34.21 14.17
CA GLN A 267 -11.30 -33.34 15.08
C GLN A 267 -10.38 -32.39 14.32
N ARG A 268 -9.94 -31.32 15.00
CA ARG A 268 -8.96 -30.38 14.45
C ARG A 268 -7.61 -31.09 14.26
N GLY A 269 -6.92 -30.75 13.17
CA GLY A 269 -5.61 -31.34 12.86
C GLY A 269 -4.55 -30.95 13.89
N ALA A 270 -3.75 -31.92 14.31
CA ALA A 270 -2.59 -31.71 15.17
C ALA A 270 -1.42 -32.59 14.71
N TYR A 271 -0.20 -32.17 15.01
CA TYR A 271 1.04 -32.89 14.76
C TYR A 271 2.02 -32.64 15.89
N PHE A 272 2.18 -33.60 16.80
CA PHE A 272 3.08 -33.48 17.94
C PHE A 272 4.15 -34.58 17.94
N LEU A 273 5.37 -34.17 18.27
CA LEU A 273 6.51 -35.02 18.55
C LEU A 273 6.65 -35.17 20.06
N THR A 274 6.78 -36.40 20.55
CA THR A 274 7.08 -36.68 21.97
C THR A 274 8.30 -37.57 22.13
N ALA A 275 9.16 -37.25 23.08
CA ALA A 275 10.38 -38.00 23.37
C ALA A 275 10.89 -37.74 24.78
N ASP A 276 11.56 -38.73 25.35
CA ASP A 276 12.47 -38.55 26.49
C ASP A 276 13.89 -38.32 25.95
N ILE A 277 14.52 -37.23 26.37
CA ILE A 277 15.81 -36.77 25.88
C ILE A 277 16.77 -36.45 27.04
N SER A 278 18.06 -36.50 26.76
CA SER A 278 19.13 -36.09 27.69
C SER A 278 20.02 -35.07 26.99
N VAL A 279 20.06 -33.84 27.49
CA VAL A 279 20.82 -32.74 26.88
C VAL A 279 22.04 -32.43 27.76
N ASN A 280 23.24 -32.63 27.22
CA ASN A 280 24.51 -32.39 27.92
C ASN A 280 24.77 -30.89 28.13
N PRO A 281 25.61 -30.50 29.11
CA PRO A 281 26.03 -29.12 29.28
C PRO A 281 26.57 -28.50 27.98
N GLY A 282 26.00 -27.36 27.57
CA GLY A 282 26.37 -26.66 26.33
C GLY A 282 25.88 -27.30 25.03
N GLU A 283 25.15 -28.42 25.09
CA GLU A 283 24.60 -29.08 23.91
C GLU A 283 23.31 -28.38 23.42
N SER A 284 23.17 -28.32 22.09
CA SER A 284 21.95 -27.88 21.40
C SER A 284 21.42 -29.03 20.55
N ILE A 285 20.17 -29.41 20.78
CA ILE A 285 19.44 -30.34 19.91
C ILE A 285 18.52 -29.56 18.97
N GLU A 286 18.42 -29.98 17.72
CA GLU A 286 17.67 -29.27 16.68
C GLU A 286 16.79 -30.24 15.89
N TRP A 287 15.55 -29.81 15.61
CA TRP A 287 14.64 -30.52 14.71
C TRP A 287 13.81 -29.53 13.89
N MET A 288 13.24 -30.03 12.81
CA MET A 288 12.41 -29.28 11.89
C MET A 288 11.04 -29.93 11.75
N GLN A 289 10.02 -29.10 11.58
CA GLN A 289 8.71 -29.51 11.08
C GLN A 289 8.45 -28.77 9.77
N VAL A 290 8.02 -29.51 8.76
CA VAL A 290 7.86 -29.00 7.39
C VAL A 290 6.42 -29.19 6.98
N LEU A 291 5.80 -28.12 6.48
CA LEU A 291 4.39 -28.05 6.14
C LEU A 291 4.19 -27.63 4.69
N GLU A 292 3.34 -28.33 3.95
CA GLU A 292 3.02 -27.98 2.56
C GLU A 292 1.53 -28.12 2.27
N VAL A 293 1.01 -27.28 1.38
CA VAL A 293 -0.41 -27.25 0.99
C VAL A 293 -0.68 -28.04 -0.29
N ASP A 294 -1.94 -28.40 -0.50
CA ASP A 294 -2.48 -28.91 -1.76
C ASP A 294 -1.72 -30.09 -2.40
N GLN A 295 -1.24 -31.01 -1.57
CA GLN A 295 -0.54 -32.21 -2.02
C GLN A 295 -1.55 -33.25 -2.50
N ASN A 296 -1.36 -33.75 -3.72
CA ASN A 296 -2.12 -34.88 -4.24
C ASN A 296 -1.48 -36.22 -3.80
N ALA A 297 -2.12 -37.34 -4.14
CA ALA A 297 -1.64 -38.67 -3.77
C ALA A 297 -0.24 -39.01 -4.32
N SER A 298 0.12 -38.51 -5.50
CA SER A 298 1.45 -38.69 -6.10
C SER A 298 2.52 -37.90 -5.34
N ASP A 299 2.21 -36.66 -4.95
CA ASP A 299 3.12 -35.81 -4.18
C ASP A 299 3.40 -36.43 -2.80
N ILE A 300 2.36 -36.94 -2.13
CA ILE A 300 2.49 -37.65 -0.85
C ILE A 300 3.32 -38.93 -1.02
N ALA A 301 3.12 -39.69 -2.09
CA ALA A 301 3.91 -40.90 -2.35
C ALA A 301 5.40 -40.56 -2.55
N LEU A 302 5.71 -39.48 -3.28
CA LEU A 302 7.06 -38.97 -3.42
C LEU A 302 7.64 -38.52 -2.07
N LEU A 303 6.88 -37.75 -1.29
CA LEU A 303 7.28 -37.25 0.02
C LEU A 303 7.69 -38.38 0.95
N LYS A 304 6.91 -39.46 1.02
CA LYS A 304 7.22 -40.66 1.83
C LYS A 304 8.59 -41.26 1.50
N HIS A 305 9.06 -41.14 0.27
CA HIS A 305 10.40 -41.57 -0.11
C HIS A 305 11.48 -40.51 0.21
N LEU A 306 11.16 -39.22 0.07
CA LEU A 306 12.09 -38.13 0.29
C LEU A 306 12.50 -37.98 1.76
N VAL A 307 11.57 -38.14 2.71
CA VAL A 307 11.83 -37.93 4.15
C VAL A 307 12.85 -38.90 4.75
N HIS A 308 13.11 -40.04 4.10
CA HIS A 308 14.09 -41.03 4.55
C HIS A 308 15.50 -40.81 3.99
N ARG A 309 15.71 -39.77 3.17
CA ARG A 309 17.04 -39.44 2.67
C ARG A 309 17.90 -38.87 3.79
N GLN A 310 19.15 -39.33 3.91
CA GLN A 310 20.07 -38.89 4.96
C GLN A 310 20.43 -37.40 4.85
N ASP A 311 20.38 -36.83 3.65
CA ASP A 311 20.72 -35.43 3.37
C ASP A 311 19.50 -34.50 3.35
N ILE A 312 18.30 -34.96 3.72
CA ILE A 312 17.07 -34.17 3.59
C ILE A 312 17.12 -32.84 4.37
N GLY A 313 17.66 -32.83 5.59
CA GLY A 313 17.84 -31.60 6.37
C GLY A 313 18.76 -30.59 5.67
N GLN A 314 19.84 -31.06 5.04
CA GLN A 314 20.75 -30.22 4.27
C GLN A 314 20.08 -29.67 3.00
N GLN A 315 19.23 -30.47 2.35
CA GLN A 315 18.45 -30.01 1.18
C GLN A 315 17.44 -28.93 1.56
N ILE A 316 16.79 -29.03 2.73
CA ILE A 316 15.89 -27.99 3.25
C ILE A 316 16.66 -26.71 3.53
N ASP A 317 17.75 -26.77 4.29
CA ASP A 317 18.57 -25.61 4.62
C ASP A 317 19.09 -24.92 3.34
N ALA A 318 19.49 -25.71 2.33
CA ALA A 318 19.91 -25.20 1.04
C ALA A 318 18.77 -24.50 0.27
N ASP A 319 17.56 -25.05 0.28
CA ASP A 319 16.41 -24.45 -0.41
C ASP A 319 15.93 -23.16 0.28
N ILE A 320 15.98 -23.10 1.61
CA ILE A 320 15.75 -21.87 2.39
C ILE A 320 16.76 -20.79 1.99
N GLN A 321 18.04 -21.15 1.92
CA GLN A 321 19.10 -20.21 1.53
C GLN A 321 18.94 -19.72 0.08
N ILE A 322 18.54 -20.60 -0.85
CA ILE A 322 18.19 -20.21 -2.23
C ILE A 322 17.03 -19.21 -2.22
N GLY A 323 16.02 -19.40 -1.37
CA GLY A 323 14.92 -18.46 -1.18
C GLY A 323 15.39 -17.08 -0.71
N SER A 324 16.23 -17.03 0.32
CA SER A 324 16.82 -15.78 0.81
C SER A 324 17.67 -15.09 -0.27
N GLU A 325 18.48 -15.83 -1.02
CA GLU A 325 19.30 -15.31 -2.11
C GLU A 325 18.45 -14.80 -3.29
N THR A 326 17.34 -15.48 -3.59
CA THR A 326 16.37 -15.07 -4.62
C THR A 326 15.69 -13.76 -4.22
N LEU A 327 15.20 -13.64 -2.99
CA LEU A 327 14.58 -12.41 -2.50
C LEU A 327 15.59 -11.25 -2.48
N ARG A 328 16.83 -11.51 -2.06
CA ARG A 328 17.92 -10.53 -2.12
C ARG A 328 18.24 -10.11 -3.57
N ALA A 329 18.17 -11.03 -4.53
CA ALA A 329 18.34 -10.73 -5.94
C ALA A 329 17.19 -9.86 -6.49
N HIS A 330 15.94 -10.11 -6.08
CA HIS A 330 14.79 -9.25 -6.42
C HIS A 330 15.02 -7.83 -5.90
N LEU A 331 15.44 -7.68 -4.64
CA LEU A 331 15.78 -6.40 -4.03
C LEU A 331 16.90 -5.66 -4.78
N ALA A 332 17.94 -6.38 -5.19
CA ALA A 332 19.04 -5.80 -5.95
C ALA A 332 18.58 -5.26 -7.32
N LYS A 333 17.57 -5.88 -7.94
CA LYS A 333 17.02 -5.44 -9.23
C LYS A 333 16.22 -4.13 -9.13
N VAL A 334 15.70 -3.80 -7.94
CA VAL A 334 14.94 -2.57 -7.64
C VAL A 334 15.70 -1.60 -6.74
N ASP A 335 17.03 -1.67 -6.74
CA ASP A 335 17.90 -0.74 -6.01
C ASP A 335 17.67 -0.71 -4.49
N GLY A 336 17.25 -1.84 -3.92
CA GLY A 336 16.97 -2.00 -2.49
C GLY A 336 18.20 -2.24 -1.61
N LEU A 337 19.40 -2.42 -2.20
CA LEU A 337 20.62 -2.71 -1.45
C LEU A 337 21.43 -1.43 -1.17
N GLN A 338 21.73 -1.19 0.11
CA GLN A 338 22.60 -0.11 0.59
C GLN A 338 23.50 -0.60 1.72
N THR A 339 24.65 0.04 1.91
CA THR A 339 25.53 -0.16 3.07
C THR A 339 26.10 1.18 3.54
N GLY A 340 26.21 1.34 4.85
CA GLY A 340 26.66 2.56 5.52
C GLY A 340 26.72 2.34 7.04
N ALA A 341 27.15 3.36 7.77
CA ALA A 341 27.28 3.29 9.24
C ALA A 341 25.94 3.28 9.98
N GLU A 342 24.88 3.83 9.39
CA GLU A 342 23.53 3.82 9.95
C GLU A 342 22.73 2.61 9.45
N GLU A 343 22.97 1.44 10.06
CA GLU A 343 22.36 0.17 9.64
C GLU A 343 20.82 0.20 9.59
N ALA A 344 20.17 0.90 10.54
CA ALA A 344 18.71 1.05 10.54
C ALA A 344 18.19 1.76 9.28
N THR A 345 18.92 2.76 8.78
CA THR A 345 18.59 3.48 7.54
C THR A 345 18.69 2.53 6.34
N CYS A 346 19.76 1.74 6.25
CA CYS A 346 19.95 0.78 5.14
C CYS A 346 18.89 -0.33 5.15
N VAL A 347 18.60 -0.92 6.30
CA VAL A 347 17.60 -1.99 6.44
C VAL A 347 16.19 -1.45 6.19
N HIS A 348 15.89 -0.22 6.62
CA HIS A 348 14.60 0.41 6.34
C HIS A 348 14.42 0.72 4.85
N HIS A 349 15.47 1.21 4.15
CA HIS A 349 15.45 1.36 2.68
C HIS A 349 15.17 0.02 1.98
N GLN A 350 15.81 -1.06 2.45
CA GLN A 350 15.57 -2.40 1.94
C GLN A 350 14.12 -2.86 2.15
N ALA A 351 13.57 -2.65 3.34
CA ALA A 351 12.16 -2.95 3.63
C ALA A 351 11.21 -2.12 2.76
N ASN A 352 11.50 -0.84 2.56
CA ASN A 352 10.71 0.03 1.69
C ASN A 352 10.73 -0.45 0.23
N ALA A 353 11.90 -0.80 -0.31
CA ALA A 353 12.04 -1.36 -1.65
C ALA A 353 11.28 -2.68 -1.80
N LEU A 354 11.39 -3.57 -0.81
CA LEU A 354 10.68 -4.84 -0.74
C LEU A 354 9.17 -4.65 -0.82
N PHE A 355 8.59 -3.83 0.06
CA PHE A 355 7.14 -3.65 0.10
C PHE A 355 6.62 -2.82 -1.08
N ASN A 356 7.46 -1.96 -1.68
CA ASN A 356 7.13 -1.29 -2.94
C ASN A 356 7.02 -2.29 -4.10
N MET A 357 8.01 -3.19 -4.26
CA MET A 357 7.98 -4.20 -5.32
C MET A 357 6.93 -5.29 -5.08
N MET A 358 6.62 -5.66 -3.84
CA MET A 358 5.54 -6.61 -3.57
C MET A 358 4.17 -6.05 -3.95
N ARG A 359 3.96 -4.72 -3.81
CA ARG A 359 2.68 -4.08 -4.08
C ARG A 359 2.53 -3.63 -5.55
N GLY A 360 3.60 -3.13 -6.17
CA GLY A 360 3.61 -2.64 -7.56
C GLY A 360 4.25 -3.58 -8.59
N GLY A 361 4.97 -4.60 -8.12
CA GLY A 361 5.78 -5.50 -8.95
C GLY A 361 7.12 -4.89 -9.37
N PHE A 362 7.89 -5.66 -10.13
CA PHE A 362 9.14 -5.21 -10.78
C PHE A 362 9.42 -5.97 -12.07
N PHE A 363 10.41 -5.52 -12.84
CA PHE A 363 10.82 -6.16 -14.09
C PHE A 363 11.97 -7.13 -13.84
N GLU A 364 11.64 -8.42 -13.81
CA GLU A 364 12.56 -9.50 -13.47
C GLU A 364 13.72 -9.63 -14.47
N ASP A 365 13.46 -9.46 -15.76
CA ASP A 365 14.41 -9.65 -16.85
C ASP A 365 15.07 -8.34 -17.32
N GLY A 366 15.04 -7.30 -16.47
CA GLY A 366 15.58 -6.00 -16.83
C GLY A 366 14.75 -5.37 -17.96
N TYR A 367 15.39 -5.09 -19.09
CA TYR A 367 14.74 -4.61 -20.31
C TYR A 367 14.61 -5.68 -21.39
N GLN A 368 14.88 -6.95 -21.08
CA GLN A 368 14.64 -8.03 -22.03
C GLN A 368 13.14 -8.30 -22.15
N ILE A 369 12.67 -8.49 -23.38
CA ILE A 369 11.29 -8.73 -23.74
C ILE A 369 11.23 -10.11 -24.40
N ASP A 370 10.38 -10.96 -23.85
CA ASP A 370 9.97 -12.20 -24.50
C ASP A 370 8.85 -11.89 -25.50
N LYS A 371 9.04 -12.29 -26.76
CA LYS A 371 8.07 -12.03 -27.83
C LYS A 371 6.75 -12.73 -27.58
N GLN A 372 6.76 -13.96 -27.05
CA GLN A 372 5.54 -14.72 -26.83
C GLN A 372 4.70 -14.10 -25.72
N ASP A 373 5.31 -13.67 -24.61
CA ASP A 373 4.62 -12.96 -23.53
C ASP A 373 4.04 -11.60 -23.98
N LEU A 374 4.77 -10.86 -24.83
CA LEU A 374 4.27 -9.65 -25.46
C LEU A 374 3.08 -9.95 -26.39
N MET A 375 3.17 -11.01 -27.21
CA MET A 375 2.07 -11.44 -28.07
C MET A 375 0.85 -11.86 -27.25
N ASP A 376 1.03 -12.62 -26.16
CA ASP A 376 -0.05 -13.07 -25.29
C ASP A 376 -0.74 -11.88 -24.61
N PHE A 377 0.02 -10.89 -24.16
CA PHE A 377 -0.53 -9.61 -23.70
C PHE A 377 -1.37 -8.94 -24.78
N VAL A 378 -0.85 -8.75 -25.99
CA VAL A 378 -1.58 -8.08 -27.06
C VAL A 378 -2.83 -8.85 -27.45
N ILE A 379 -2.74 -10.17 -27.63
CA ILE A 379 -3.85 -11.02 -28.08
C ILE A 379 -4.95 -11.05 -27.02
N THR A 380 -4.62 -11.12 -25.73
CA THR A 380 -5.61 -11.04 -24.64
C THR A 380 -6.45 -9.76 -24.71
N ARG A 381 -5.83 -8.66 -25.16
CA ARG A 381 -6.50 -7.36 -25.25
C ARG A 381 -7.20 -7.16 -26.59
N GLN A 382 -6.61 -7.61 -27.68
CA GLN A 382 -7.16 -7.52 -29.03
C GLN A 382 -6.89 -8.79 -29.84
N HIS A 383 -7.89 -9.67 -29.91
CA HIS A 383 -7.78 -10.97 -30.60
C HIS A 383 -7.42 -10.83 -32.08
N ALA A 384 -7.88 -9.76 -32.74
CA ALA A 384 -7.65 -9.54 -34.18
C ALA A 384 -6.16 -9.30 -34.53
N LEU A 385 -5.31 -8.98 -33.55
CA LEU A 385 -3.89 -8.71 -33.77
C LEU A 385 -3.01 -9.97 -33.72
N LYS A 386 -3.57 -11.15 -33.48
CA LYS A 386 -2.82 -12.42 -33.38
C LYS A 386 -1.97 -12.72 -34.62
N ASP A 387 -2.54 -12.59 -35.80
CA ASP A 387 -1.91 -12.96 -37.07
C ASP A 387 -1.26 -11.76 -37.80
N TYR A 388 -0.99 -10.67 -37.09
CA TYR A 388 -0.43 -9.46 -37.68
C TYR A 388 0.99 -9.68 -38.19
N SER A 389 1.29 -9.26 -39.43
CA SER A 389 2.55 -9.60 -40.11
C SER A 389 3.81 -9.05 -39.40
N TRP A 390 3.67 -7.96 -38.64
CA TRP A 390 4.77 -7.36 -37.88
C TRP A 390 5.44 -8.35 -36.91
N TRP A 391 4.68 -9.28 -36.31
CA TRP A 391 5.23 -10.30 -35.39
C TRP A 391 6.32 -11.17 -36.03
N SER A 392 6.22 -11.41 -37.35
CA SER A 392 7.21 -12.19 -38.08
C SER A 392 8.54 -11.46 -38.28
N THR A 393 8.58 -10.16 -38.04
CA THR A 393 9.80 -9.34 -38.16
C THR A 393 10.61 -9.29 -36.87
N LEU A 394 10.00 -9.64 -35.73
CA LEU A 394 10.65 -9.64 -34.42
C LEU A 394 11.36 -10.97 -34.13
N PRO A 395 12.57 -10.93 -33.53
CA PRO A 395 13.20 -12.11 -32.95
C PRO A 395 12.42 -12.61 -31.72
N GLU A 396 12.70 -13.84 -31.27
CA GLU A 396 12.03 -14.44 -30.10
C GLU A 396 12.30 -13.70 -28.79
N THR A 397 13.48 -13.10 -28.66
CA THR A 397 13.85 -12.20 -27.55
C THR A 397 14.50 -10.94 -28.12
N LEU A 398 14.19 -9.80 -27.51
CA LEU A 398 14.76 -8.49 -27.84
C LEU A 398 14.77 -7.57 -26.63
N SER A 399 15.58 -6.53 -26.67
CA SER A 399 15.55 -5.49 -25.65
C SER A 399 14.44 -4.45 -25.92
N LEU A 400 13.98 -3.78 -24.87
CA LEU A 400 13.07 -2.63 -24.96
C LEU A 400 13.64 -1.51 -25.87
N VAL A 401 14.97 -1.34 -25.87
CA VAL A 401 15.67 -0.33 -26.69
C VAL A 401 15.56 -0.66 -28.19
N GLU A 402 15.52 -1.95 -28.54
CA GLU A 402 15.34 -2.42 -29.93
C GLU A 402 13.86 -2.42 -30.36
N LEU A 403 12.94 -2.52 -29.39
CA LEU A 403 11.50 -2.64 -29.65
C LEU A 403 10.89 -1.37 -30.27
N GLU A 404 11.22 -0.17 -29.75
CA GLU A 404 10.64 1.08 -30.26
C GLU A 404 11.02 1.38 -31.73
N PRO A 405 12.29 1.24 -32.17
CA PRO A 405 12.62 1.35 -33.59
C PRO A 405 11.91 0.31 -34.47
N ALA A 406 11.75 -0.93 -33.99
CA ALA A 406 11.02 -1.96 -34.72
C ALA A 406 9.53 -1.62 -34.85
N LEU A 407 8.96 -0.94 -33.85
CA LEU A 407 7.57 -0.52 -33.84
C LEU A 407 7.25 0.57 -34.89
N ALA A 408 8.24 1.35 -35.32
CA ALA A 408 8.05 2.36 -36.37
C ALA A 408 7.63 1.78 -37.72
N ALA A 409 7.93 0.50 -37.98
CA ALA A 409 7.51 -0.22 -39.18
C ALA A 409 6.09 -0.81 -39.08
N CYS A 410 5.43 -0.71 -37.92
CA CYS A 410 4.08 -1.19 -37.69
C CYS A 410 3.05 -0.12 -38.13
N ASP A 411 2.15 -0.50 -39.05
CA ASP A 411 1.07 0.35 -39.56
C ASP A 411 -0.23 0.29 -38.73
N SER A 412 -0.35 -0.64 -37.78
CA SER A 412 -1.51 -0.73 -36.88
C SER A 412 -1.38 0.24 -35.69
N VAL A 413 -2.35 1.15 -35.53
CA VAL A 413 -2.38 2.08 -34.40
C VAL A 413 -2.62 1.33 -33.08
N ASP A 414 -3.54 0.37 -33.07
CA ASP A 414 -3.83 -0.46 -31.89
C ASP A 414 -2.62 -1.27 -31.43
N LEU A 415 -1.90 -1.89 -32.36
CA LEU A 415 -0.72 -2.67 -32.02
C LEU A 415 0.38 -1.78 -31.45
N ARG A 416 0.59 -0.58 -32.02
CA ARG A 416 1.55 0.40 -31.47
C ARG A 416 1.16 0.87 -30.07
N ARG A 417 -0.12 1.16 -29.84
CA ARG A 417 -0.65 1.52 -28.51
C ARG A 417 -0.38 0.42 -27.49
N LEU A 418 -0.74 -0.83 -27.81
CA LEU A 418 -0.58 -1.96 -26.89
C LEU A 418 0.89 -2.27 -26.61
N VAL A 419 1.76 -2.29 -27.64
CA VAL A 419 3.20 -2.52 -27.44
C VAL A 419 3.82 -1.42 -26.56
N ARG A 420 3.39 -0.16 -26.71
CA ARG A 420 3.84 0.96 -25.86
C ARG A 420 3.28 0.92 -24.44
N GLU A 421 2.18 0.23 -24.20
CA GLU A 421 1.58 0.03 -22.86
C GLU A 421 2.17 -1.18 -22.12
N TYR A 422 2.90 -2.04 -22.82
CA TYR A 422 3.36 -3.31 -22.29
C TYR A 422 4.35 -3.16 -21.11
N LEU A 423 4.04 -3.85 -20.01
CA LEU A 423 4.84 -3.90 -18.80
C LEU A 423 5.02 -5.37 -18.37
N PRO A 424 6.21 -5.98 -18.54
CA PRO A 424 6.50 -7.37 -18.15
C PRO A 424 6.80 -7.48 -16.65
N ILE A 425 5.82 -7.10 -15.84
CA ILE A 425 5.94 -7.05 -14.37
C ILE A 425 5.66 -8.44 -13.76
N SER A 426 6.44 -8.78 -12.73
CA SER A 426 6.24 -9.95 -11.88
C SER A 426 6.16 -9.55 -10.40
N PHE A 427 5.85 -10.52 -9.54
CA PHE A 427 5.94 -10.43 -8.07
C PHE A 427 4.95 -9.48 -7.37
N SER A 428 4.15 -8.73 -8.13
CA SER A 428 3.10 -7.89 -7.56
C SER A 428 1.98 -8.73 -6.95
N ARG A 429 1.38 -8.20 -5.87
CA ARG A 429 0.17 -8.75 -5.26
C ARG A 429 -0.65 -7.66 -4.60
N ARG A 430 -1.97 -7.90 -4.47
CA ARG A 430 -2.80 -7.06 -3.61
C ARG A 430 -2.37 -7.19 -2.15
N HIS A 431 -2.41 -6.07 -1.44
CA HIS A 431 -1.97 -5.91 -0.06
C HIS A 431 -3.05 -6.31 0.97
N GLY A 432 -3.76 -7.40 0.68
CA GLY A 432 -4.66 -8.04 1.63
C GLY A 432 -3.93 -8.88 2.67
N ASP A 433 -4.36 -8.78 3.92
CA ASP A 433 -3.82 -9.52 5.06
C ASP A 433 -4.82 -9.47 6.24
N PRO A 434 -4.61 -10.21 7.35
CA PRO A 434 -5.52 -10.22 8.50
C PRO A 434 -5.83 -8.87 9.16
N SER A 435 -4.96 -7.87 8.99
CA SER A 435 -5.16 -6.50 9.49
C SER A 435 -5.86 -5.59 8.45
N ARG A 436 -6.00 -6.08 7.21
CA ARG A 436 -6.69 -5.47 6.06
C ARG A 436 -7.68 -6.47 5.45
N PRO A 437 -8.61 -7.04 6.24
CA PRO A 437 -9.41 -8.21 5.82
C PRO A 437 -10.40 -7.92 4.67
N TRP A 438 -10.71 -6.65 4.40
CA TRP A 438 -11.53 -6.24 3.25
C TRP A 438 -10.80 -6.37 1.90
N ASN A 439 -9.47 -6.49 1.90
CA ASN A 439 -8.68 -6.71 0.70
C ASN A 439 -8.40 -8.21 0.52
N LYS A 440 -8.97 -8.82 -0.53
CA LYS A 440 -8.55 -10.15 -0.97
C LYS A 440 -7.17 -10.07 -1.63
N PHE A 441 -6.27 -10.99 -1.29
CA PHE A 441 -4.95 -11.10 -1.92
C PHE A 441 -4.80 -12.42 -2.68
N SER A 442 -3.96 -12.39 -3.71
CA SER A 442 -3.42 -13.58 -4.35
C SER A 442 -2.01 -13.28 -4.84
N ILE A 443 -1.09 -14.21 -4.63
CA ILE A 443 0.31 -14.16 -5.03
C ILE A 443 0.45 -15.09 -6.24
N ASN A 444 0.20 -14.56 -7.43
CA ASN A 444 0.19 -15.32 -8.68
C ASN A 444 1.57 -15.21 -9.35
N LEU A 445 2.49 -16.14 -9.04
CA LEU A 445 3.83 -16.16 -9.63
C LEU A 445 3.99 -17.26 -10.69
N LYS A 446 3.19 -18.32 -10.60
CA LYS A 446 3.22 -19.49 -11.47
C LYS A 446 1.83 -19.75 -12.06
N ASN A 447 1.76 -20.27 -13.28
CA ASN A 447 0.52 -20.76 -13.88
C ASN A 447 0.15 -22.16 -13.33
N GLU A 448 -0.92 -22.77 -13.83
CA GLU A 448 -1.39 -24.10 -13.41
C GLU A 448 -0.41 -25.24 -13.72
N HIS A 449 0.55 -25.00 -14.62
CA HIS A 449 1.62 -25.95 -14.97
C HIS A 449 2.92 -25.71 -14.18
N GLY A 450 2.94 -24.72 -13.28
CA GLY A 450 4.10 -24.36 -12.47
C GLY A 450 5.11 -23.45 -13.16
N GLU A 451 4.80 -22.94 -14.36
CA GLU A 451 5.68 -22.04 -15.12
C GLU A 451 5.52 -20.61 -14.63
N LEU A 452 6.61 -19.84 -14.56
CA LEU A 452 6.59 -18.44 -14.13
C LEU A 452 5.76 -17.58 -15.09
N ILE A 453 5.01 -16.62 -14.54
CA ILE A 453 4.19 -15.70 -15.33
C ILE A 453 4.54 -14.23 -15.04
N LYS A 454 4.33 -13.38 -16.04
CA LYS A 454 4.28 -11.92 -15.86
C LYS A 454 2.81 -11.54 -15.62
N ASP A 455 2.53 -11.00 -14.44
CA ASP A 455 1.18 -10.55 -14.08
C ASP A 455 1.24 -9.40 -13.08
N TYR A 456 0.28 -8.48 -13.21
CA TYR A 456 0.09 -7.43 -12.24
C TYR A 456 -1.37 -7.01 -12.11
N GLN A 457 -1.72 -6.62 -10.89
CA GLN A 457 -3.00 -6.01 -10.57
C GLN A 457 -2.84 -5.07 -9.38
N GLY A 458 -3.53 -3.93 -9.43
CA GLY A 458 -3.52 -2.99 -8.32
C GLY A 458 -4.63 -1.96 -8.43
N ASN A 459 -5.15 -1.56 -7.27
CA ASN A 459 -6.00 -0.39 -7.21
C ASN A 459 -5.21 0.81 -7.76
N TRP A 460 -5.90 1.69 -8.49
CA TRP A 460 -5.32 2.76 -9.30
C TRP A 460 -4.22 3.54 -8.58
N ARG A 461 -4.57 4.18 -7.47
CA ARG A 461 -3.65 5.00 -6.67
C ARG A 461 -2.46 4.19 -6.17
N ASP A 462 -2.67 2.96 -5.71
CA ASP A 462 -1.60 2.17 -5.10
C ASP A 462 -0.50 1.84 -6.11
N ILE A 463 -0.88 1.31 -7.28
CA ILE A 463 0.07 0.80 -8.26
C ILE A 463 0.84 1.93 -8.95
N PHE A 464 0.17 3.02 -9.34
CA PHE A 464 0.85 4.17 -9.95
C PHE A 464 1.77 4.89 -8.96
N GLN A 465 1.43 4.90 -7.68
CA GLN A 465 2.35 5.38 -6.64
C GLN A 465 3.58 4.48 -6.47
N ASN A 466 3.45 3.14 -6.60
CA ASN A 466 4.59 2.24 -6.52
C ASN A 466 5.48 2.27 -7.77
N TRP A 467 4.90 2.56 -8.93
CA TRP A 467 5.63 2.71 -10.18
C TRP A 467 6.47 3.98 -10.24
N GLU A 468 6.12 5.03 -9.50
CA GLU A 468 6.91 6.27 -9.43
C GLU A 468 8.38 6.03 -9.00
N PRO A 469 8.70 5.43 -7.83
CA PRO A 469 10.10 5.11 -7.51
C PRO A 469 10.68 4.02 -8.41
N LEU A 470 9.88 3.08 -8.91
CA LEU A 470 10.36 2.04 -9.83
C LEU A 470 10.89 2.64 -11.15
N ALA A 471 10.31 3.74 -11.60
CA ALA A 471 10.77 4.49 -12.78
C ALA A 471 12.16 5.12 -12.61
N TYR A 472 12.66 5.31 -11.39
CA TYR A 472 14.06 5.73 -11.18
C TYR A 472 15.04 4.58 -11.47
N SER A 473 14.66 3.36 -11.09
CA SER A 473 15.45 2.14 -11.35
C SER A 473 15.31 1.64 -12.80
N TYR A 474 14.17 1.90 -13.43
CA TYR A 474 13.82 1.46 -14.78
C TYR A 474 13.27 2.59 -15.66
N PRO A 475 14.07 3.65 -15.91
CA PRO A 475 13.60 4.86 -16.58
C PRO A 475 13.02 4.63 -17.98
N LYS A 476 13.46 3.59 -18.71
CA LYS A 476 12.95 3.31 -20.06
C LYS A 476 11.51 2.74 -20.08
N PHE A 477 10.98 2.25 -18.95
CA PHE A 477 9.58 1.82 -18.85
C PHE A 477 8.62 2.95 -18.44
N LEU A 478 9.11 4.14 -18.08
CA LEU A 478 8.26 5.26 -17.68
C LEU A 478 7.23 5.68 -18.75
N PRO A 479 7.57 5.74 -20.06
CA PRO A 479 6.58 5.96 -21.11
C PRO A 479 5.44 4.93 -21.12
N ALA A 480 5.73 3.66 -20.80
CA ALA A 480 4.73 2.61 -20.74
C ALA A 480 3.83 2.73 -19.50
N MET A 481 4.40 3.11 -18.35
CA MET A 481 3.63 3.44 -17.15
C MET A 481 2.66 4.62 -17.39
N ILE A 482 3.11 5.66 -18.09
CA ILE A 482 2.27 6.80 -18.50
C ILE A 482 1.18 6.35 -19.49
N SER A 483 1.52 5.47 -20.43
CA SER A 483 0.56 4.94 -21.40
C SER A 483 -0.51 4.09 -20.73
N ALA A 484 -0.14 3.22 -19.78
CA ALA A 484 -1.07 2.44 -18.97
C ALA A 484 -2.01 3.34 -18.14
N PHE A 485 -1.49 4.44 -17.59
CA PHE A 485 -2.32 5.45 -16.92
C PHE A 485 -3.32 6.09 -17.89
N LEU A 486 -2.83 6.68 -18.98
CA LEU A 486 -3.65 7.48 -19.88
C LEU A 486 -4.66 6.65 -20.65
N ASN A 487 -4.30 5.45 -21.14
CA ASN A 487 -5.20 4.55 -21.87
C ASN A 487 -6.37 4.09 -21.01
N ALA A 488 -6.17 4.01 -19.70
CA ALA A 488 -7.20 3.60 -18.75
C ALA A 488 -8.10 4.76 -18.27
N THR A 489 -7.84 6.01 -18.66
CA THR A 489 -8.71 7.15 -18.30
C THR A 489 -9.92 7.27 -19.24
N THR A 490 -11.06 7.67 -18.69
CA THR A 490 -12.34 7.81 -19.40
C THR A 490 -12.44 9.14 -20.14
N ALA A 491 -13.28 9.21 -21.18
CA ALA A 491 -13.47 10.44 -21.97
C ALA A 491 -14.18 11.58 -21.21
N ASP A 492 -14.81 11.27 -20.07
CA ASP A 492 -15.37 12.25 -19.13
C ASP A 492 -14.41 12.63 -17.98
N GLY A 493 -13.14 12.20 -18.04
CA GLY A 493 -12.04 12.75 -17.25
C GLY A 493 -11.76 12.05 -15.92
N TYR A 494 -12.08 10.75 -15.83
CA TYR A 494 -11.88 9.90 -14.66
C TYR A 494 -11.19 8.58 -15.04
N ASN A 495 -11.33 7.54 -14.21
CA ASN A 495 -10.67 6.26 -14.37
C ASN A 495 -11.43 5.14 -13.62
N PRO A 496 -11.27 3.87 -14.02
CA PRO A 496 -11.73 2.72 -13.25
C PRO A 496 -10.89 2.54 -11.99
N TYR A 497 -11.42 1.86 -10.97
CA TYR A 497 -10.74 1.74 -9.68
C TYR A 497 -9.48 0.85 -9.71
N ARG A 498 -9.36 -0.06 -10.69
CA ARG A 498 -8.25 -1.01 -10.79
C ARG A 498 -7.71 -1.14 -12.22
N VAL A 499 -6.39 -1.28 -12.30
CA VAL A 499 -5.67 -1.69 -13.51
C VAL A 499 -5.04 -3.06 -13.31
N THR A 500 -5.02 -3.85 -14.37
CA THR A 500 -4.44 -5.19 -14.44
C THR A 500 -3.63 -5.34 -15.73
N ARG A 501 -2.83 -6.41 -15.84
CA ARG A 501 -2.18 -6.76 -17.12
C ARG A 501 -3.19 -6.96 -18.25
N GLN A 502 -4.39 -7.47 -17.92
CA GLN A 502 -5.49 -7.65 -18.86
C GLN A 502 -6.25 -6.34 -19.13
N GLY A 503 -5.94 -5.23 -18.46
CA GLY A 503 -6.51 -3.92 -18.71
C GLY A 503 -7.17 -3.30 -17.49
N ILE A 504 -8.50 -3.18 -17.49
CA ILE A 504 -9.23 -2.41 -16.48
C ILE A 504 -10.39 -3.17 -15.87
N GLU A 505 -10.68 -2.86 -14.60
CA GLU A 505 -11.83 -3.35 -13.86
C GLU A 505 -12.51 -2.18 -13.12
N TRP A 506 -13.84 -2.09 -13.24
CA TRP A 506 -14.67 -1.15 -12.49
C TRP A 506 -15.45 -1.88 -11.39
N GLU A 507 -16.00 -1.12 -10.44
CA GLU A 507 -16.90 -1.66 -9.42
C GLU A 507 -18.32 -1.78 -9.99
N GLU A 508 -19.07 -2.79 -9.53
CA GLU A 508 -20.47 -2.99 -9.89
C GLU A 508 -21.33 -2.95 -8.62
N PRO A 509 -22.57 -2.44 -8.70
CA PRO A 509 -23.47 -2.44 -7.56
C PRO A 509 -23.93 -3.87 -7.21
N GLU A 510 -23.86 -4.25 -5.93
CA GLU A 510 -24.43 -5.51 -5.44
C GLU A 510 -25.69 -5.23 -4.60
N PRO A 511 -26.90 -5.68 -5.03
CA PRO A 511 -28.13 -5.44 -4.30
C PRO A 511 -28.08 -5.91 -2.85
N GLY A 512 -28.34 -5.00 -1.91
CA GLY A 512 -28.34 -5.30 -0.46
C GLY A 512 -26.97 -5.25 0.22
N ASN A 513 -25.88 -5.03 -0.54
CA ASN A 513 -24.55 -4.84 0.01
C ASN A 513 -24.18 -3.34 0.01
N ALA A 514 -24.32 -2.69 1.18
CA ALA A 514 -24.01 -1.26 1.32
C ALA A 514 -22.53 -0.89 1.09
N TRP A 515 -21.63 -1.89 0.99
CA TRP A 515 -20.21 -1.70 0.69
C TRP A 515 -19.90 -1.79 -0.82
N ALA A 516 -20.83 -2.27 -1.64
CA ALA A 516 -20.68 -2.38 -3.10
C ALA A 516 -21.29 -1.15 -3.79
N ASN A 517 -20.66 0.00 -3.61
CA ASN A 517 -21.06 1.25 -4.29
C ASN A 517 -20.27 1.40 -5.59
N ILE A 518 -20.56 2.42 -6.40
CA ILE A 518 -19.76 2.82 -7.57
C ILE A 518 -19.36 4.31 -7.49
N GLY A 519 -18.34 4.72 -8.24
CA GLY A 519 -18.01 6.14 -8.43
C GLY A 519 -16.57 6.37 -8.85
N TYR A 520 -16.14 7.63 -8.84
CA TYR A 520 -14.79 8.04 -9.23
C TYR A 520 -14.12 8.85 -8.11
N TRP A 521 -12.94 8.44 -7.67
CA TRP A 521 -12.15 9.21 -6.71
C TRP A 521 -11.54 10.43 -7.41
N SER A 522 -11.66 11.61 -6.78
CA SER A 522 -11.27 12.86 -7.42
C SER A 522 -9.75 13.08 -7.47
N ASP A 523 -8.98 12.47 -6.57
CA ASP A 523 -7.52 12.59 -6.50
C ASP A 523 -6.77 11.69 -7.49
N HIS A 524 -7.43 10.65 -8.03
CA HIS A 524 -6.83 9.63 -8.89
C HIS A 524 -6.11 10.16 -10.14
N GLN A 525 -6.45 11.35 -10.63
CA GLN A 525 -6.03 11.81 -11.95
C GLN A 525 -4.78 12.68 -11.91
N ILE A 526 -4.84 13.77 -11.16
CA ILE A 526 -3.93 14.89 -11.37
C ILE A 526 -2.55 14.61 -10.81
N ILE A 527 -2.44 14.40 -9.49
CA ILE A 527 -1.12 14.34 -8.85
C ILE A 527 -0.33 13.09 -9.28
N TYR A 528 -0.97 11.93 -9.39
CA TYR A 528 -0.28 10.70 -9.76
C TYR A 528 0.25 10.74 -11.20
N LEU A 529 -0.53 11.28 -12.14
CA LEU A 529 -0.05 11.54 -13.50
C LEU A 529 1.05 12.62 -13.52
N SER A 530 0.87 13.71 -12.75
CA SER A 530 1.85 14.81 -12.72
C SER A 530 3.23 14.32 -12.31
N LYS A 531 3.34 13.45 -11.29
CA LYS A 531 4.64 12.91 -10.88
C LYS A 531 5.33 12.11 -11.99
N LEU A 532 4.58 11.29 -12.74
CA LEU A 532 5.13 10.53 -13.87
C LEU A 532 5.55 11.45 -15.03
N LEU A 533 4.73 12.44 -15.37
CA LEU A 533 5.04 13.39 -16.45
C LEU A 533 6.20 14.33 -16.08
N GLU A 534 6.26 14.80 -14.84
CA GLU A 534 7.38 15.60 -14.32
C GLU A 534 8.68 14.82 -14.44
N LEU A 535 8.69 13.56 -13.98
CA LEU A 535 9.85 12.69 -14.10
C LEU A 535 10.22 12.42 -15.57
N GLN A 536 9.24 12.17 -16.43
CA GLN A 536 9.46 11.97 -17.86
C GLN A 536 10.08 13.22 -18.51
N ALA A 537 9.65 14.42 -18.15
CA ALA A 537 10.22 15.66 -18.66
C ALA A 537 11.66 15.88 -18.19
N GLN A 538 12.02 15.36 -17.01
CA GLN A 538 13.41 15.41 -16.53
C GLN A 538 14.31 14.33 -17.16
N ILE A 539 13.76 13.18 -17.55
CA ILE A 539 14.53 12.05 -18.12
C ILE A 539 14.64 12.15 -19.65
N ASP A 540 13.53 12.40 -20.33
CA ASP A 540 13.46 12.45 -21.79
C ASP A 540 12.38 13.47 -22.23
N PRO A 541 12.76 14.77 -22.32
CA PRO A 541 11.84 15.83 -22.72
C PRO A 541 11.38 15.73 -24.18
N ASP A 542 12.14 15.04 -25.05
CA ASP A 542 11.80 14.92 -26.47
C ASP A 542 10.58 14.00 -26.70
N TRP A 543 10.31 13.08 -25.77
CA TRP A 543 9.11 12.24 -25.77
C TRP A 543 7.80 13.03 -25.96
N PHE A 544 7.72 14.23 -25.35
CA PHE A 544 6.51 15.07 -25.41
C PHE A 544 6.22 15.57 -26.83
N GLN A 545 7.24 15.86 -27.63
CA GLN A 545 7.05 16.37 -29.00
C GLN A 545 6.24 15.38 -29.84
N ALA A 546 6.55 14.09 -29.73
CA ALA A 546 5.83 13.02 -30.40
C ALA A 546 4.47 12.73 -29.73
N ALA A 547 4.43 12.63 -28.40
CA ALA A 547 3.22 12.29 -27.66
C ALA A 547 2.10 13.34 -27.82
N MET A 548 2.44 14.61 -28.05
CA MET A 548 1.47 15.70 -28.27
C MET A 548 0.72 15.60 -29.59
N VAL A 549 1.28 14.96 -30.61
CA VAL A 549 0.70 14.95 -31.97
C VAL A 549 0.24 13.56 -32.40
N GLU A 550 0.89 12.50 -31.93
CA GLU A 550 0.55 11.14 -32.35
C GLU A 550 -0.75 10.63 -31.69
N PRO A 551 -1.65 9.97 -32.46
CA PRO A 551 -2.80 9.27 -31.91
C PRO A 551 -2.36 7.95 -31.26
N ARG A 552 -1.86 8.02 -30.03
CA ARG A 552 -1.23 6.88 -29.33
C ARG A 552 -1.95 6.44 -28.05
N PHE A 553 -2.97 7.17 -27.61
CA PHE A 553 -3.73 6.84 -26.40
C PHE A 553 -5.19 6.50 -26.68
N SER A 554 -5.82 5.71 -25.82
CA SER A 554 -7.24 5.35 -25.88
C SER A 554 -8.06 5.93 -24.72
N TYR A 555 -9.39 5.77 -24.76
CA TYR A 555 -10.29 6.06 -23.63
C TYR A 555 -10.95 4.79 -23.09
N ALA A 556 -10.96 4.63 -21.77
CA ALA A 556 -11.76 3.60 -21.11
C ALA A 556 -13.27 3.91 -21.25
N ASN A 557 -14.07 2.86 -21.48
CA ASN A 557 -15.52 2.94 -21.57
C ASN A 557 -16.15 2.35 -20.31
N VAL A 558 -16.07 3.08 -19.20
CA VAL A 558 -16.65 2.64 -17.92
C VAL A 558 -18.17 2.90 -17.95
N PRO A 559 -19.03 1.94 -17.54
CA PRO A 559 -20.49 2.06 -17.63
C PRO A 559 -21.10 2.93 -16.52
N TYR A 560 -20.46 4.05 -16.20
CA TYR A 560 -20.94 5.04 -15.25
C TYR A 560 -21.47 6.25 -16.00
N ARG A 561 -22.54 6.86 -15.47
CA ARG A 561 -23.15 8.07 -16.03
C ARG A 561 -23.32 9.11 -14.95
N ILE A 562 -22.54 10.18 -15.05
CA ILE A 562 -22.63 11.34 -14.17
C ILE A 562 -23.93 12.08 -14.48
N LYS A 563 -24.70 12.42 -13.44
CA LYS A 563 -25.99 13.12 -13.57
C LYS A 563 -25.82 14.59 -13.89
N LYS A 564 -26.92 15.23 -14.33
CA LYS A 564 -26.97 16.64 -14.70
C LYS A 564 -26.94 17.54 -13.46
N PHE A 565 -26.53 18.80 -13.63
CA PHE A 565 -26.45 19.80 -12.55
C PHE A 565 -27.73 19.86 -11.71
N VAL A 566 -28.92 19.84 -12.32
CA VAL A 566 -30.21 19.91 -11.59
C VAL A 566 -30.41 18.74 -10.61
N ASP A 567 -29.87 17.57 -10.92
CA ASP A 567 -29.94 16.41 -10.02
C ASP A 567 -28.85 16.50 -8.94
N LEU A 568 -27.64 16.94 -9.32
CA LEU A 568 -26.51 17.14 -8.39
C LEU A 568 -26.79 18.24 -7.37
N GLU A 569 -27.45 19.32 -7.79
CA GLU A 569 -27.88 20.42 -6.92
C GLU A 569 -28.91 19.95 -5.89
N ARG A 570 -29.78 19.00 -6.28
CA ARG A 570 -30.80 18.42 -5.40
C ARG A 570 -30.21 17.41 -4.41
N ASP A 571 -29.41 16.47 -4.88
CA ASP A 571 -28.76 15.44 -4.06
C ASP A 571 -27.40 15.03 -4.66
N PRO A 572 -26.29 15.64 -4.23
CA PRO A 572 -24.98 15.30 -4.77
C PRO A 572 -24.42 13.97 -4.26
N TYR A 573 -25.07 13.30 -3.30
CA TYR A 573 -24.71 11.95 -2.88
C TYR A 573 -25.16 10.89 -3.91
N ASP A 574 -26.19 11.20 -4.71
CA ASP A 574 -26.73 10.33 -5.76
C ASP A 574 -26.39 10.92 -7.14
N SER A 575 -25.11 10.92 -7.47
CA SER A 575 -24.55 11.66 -8.59
C SER A 575 -24.14 10.82 -9.81
N ILE A 576 -24.05 9.50 -9.67
CA ILE A 576 -23.63 8.58 -10.73
C ILE A 576 -24.57 7.37 -10.77
N ARG A 577 -25.14 7.09 -11.95
CA ARG A 577 -25.89 5.84 -12.20
C ARG A 577 -25.01 4.81 -12.93
N PHE A 578 -25.22 3.54 -12.62
CA PHE A 578 -24.67 2.42 -13.38
C PHE A 578 -25.51 2.20 -14.65
N ASP A 579 -24.87 2.01 -15.80
CA ASP A 579 -25.50 1.74 -17.08
C ASP A 579 -25.41 0.25 -17.42
N GLU A 580 -26.36 -0.54 -16.90
CA GLU A 580 -26.37 -2.01 -17.08
C GLU A 580 -26.39 -2.44 -18.55
N ALA A 581 -27.08 -1.69 -19.41
CA ALA A 581 -27.16 -1.98 -20.84
C ALA A 581 -25.79 -1.83 -21.50
N LEU A 582 -25.07 -0.75 -21.19
CA LEU A 582 -23.70 -0.59 -21.67
C LEU A 582 -22.79 -1.69 -21.10
N ASN A 583 -22.93 -2.06 -19.82
CA ASN A 583 -22.11 -3.10 -19.22
C ASN A 583 -22.23 -4.42 -19.98
N GLN A 584 -23.46 -4.86 -20.28
CA GLN A 584 -23.73 -6.07 -21.07
C GLN A 584 -23.15 -5.97 -22.49
N GLU A 585 -23.22 -4.79 -23.12
CA GLU A 585 -22.61 -4.56 -24.43
C GLU A 585 -21.08 -4.65 -24.38
N ILE A 586 -20.45 -4.12 -23.32
CA ILE A 586 -19.01 -4.25 -23.11
C ILE A 586 -18.62 -5.71 -22.86
N GLU A 587 -19.35 -6.46 -22.04
CA GLU A 587 -19.10 -7.88 -21.80
C GLU A 587 -19.15 -8.70 -23.10
N ALA A 588 -20.14 -8.44 -23.95
CA ALA A 588 -20.27 -9.07 -25.27
C ALA A 588 -19.10 -8.72 -26.20
N ARG A 589 -18.63 -7.46 -26.17
CA ARG A 589 -17.43 -7.03 -26.90
C ARG A 589 -16.19 -7.73 -26.37
N VAL A 590 -16.01 -7.83 -25.05
CA VAL A 590 -14.85 -8.49 -24.44
C VAL A 590 -14.75 -9.95 -24.88
N ALA A 591 -15.88 -10.66 -24.95
CA ALA A 591 -15.93 -12.05 -25.41
C ALA A 591 -15.47 -12.24 -26.87
N THR A 592 -15.55 -11.20 -27.72
CA THR A 592 -15.24 -11.30 -29.15
C THR A 592 -13.94 -10.60 -29.54
N MET A 593 -13.71 -9.39 -29.03
CA MET A 593 -12.56 -8.53 -29.32
C MET A 593 -11.37 -8.78 -28.38
N GLY A 594 -11.61 -9.27 -27.17
CA GLY A 594 -10.63 -9.22 -26.07
C GLY A 594 -10.86 -8.00 -25.18
N SER A 595 -9.99 -7.76 -24.20
CA SER A 595 -10.23 -6.73 -23.17
C SER A 595 -10.33 -5.29 -23.71
N ASP A 596 -9.79 -4.98 -24.89
CA ASP A 596 -9.96 -3.67 -25.53
C ASP A 596 -11.44 -3.40 -25.90
N GLY A 597 -12.32 -4.41 -25.85
CA GLY A 597 -13.77 -4.23 -25.86
C GLY A 597 -14.30 -3.34 -24.72
N LYS A 598 -13.48 -3.10 -23.67
CA LYS A 598 -13.72 -2.15 -22.59
C LYS A 598 -13.32 -0.71 -22.92
N LEU A 599 -12.79 -0.44 -24.11
CA LEU A 599 -12.43 0.90 -24.57
C LEU A 599 -13.58 1.54 -25.36
N LEU A 600 -13.51 2.87 -25.50
CA LEU A 600 -14.44 3.62 -26.34
C LEU A 600 -14.14 3.31 -27.81
N LEU A 601 -15.19 3.04 -28.58
CA LEU A 601 -15.11 2.75 -30.01
C LEU A 601 -15.69 3.91 -30.83
N ASP A 602 -15.17 4.11 -32.04
CA ASP A 602 -15.71 5.05 -33.03
C ASP A 602 -16.94 4.46 -33.74
N SER A 603 -17.51 5.22 -34.70
CA SER A 603 -18.71 4.79 -35.41
C SER A 603 -18.47 3.59 -36.35
N GLU A 604 -17.22 3.29 -36.70
CA GLU A 604 -16.79 2.12 -37.44
C GLU A 604 -16.48 0.89 -36.55
N GLY A 605 -16.50 1.06 -35.23
CA GLY A 605 -16.24 0.00 -34.25
C GLY A 605 -14.75 -0.23 -33.96
N ALA A 606 -13.87 0.68 -34.36
CA ALA A 606 -12.45 0.68 -33.99
C ALA A 606 -12.21 1.47 -32.70
N VAL A 607 -11.08 1.23 -32.01
CA VAL A 607 -10.75 1.94 -30.78
C VAL A 607 -10.51 3.43 -31.09
N VAL A 608 -11.13 4.32 -30.31
CA VAL A 608 -10.86 5.75 -30.42
C VAL A 608 -9.45 6.06 -29.96
N HIS A 609 -8.68 6.71 -30.82
CA HIS A 609 -7.31 7.13 -30.53
C HIS A 609 -7.20 8.66 -30.36
N SER A 610 -6.37 9.08 -29.41
CA SER A 610 -6.12 10.47 -29.06
C SER A 610 -4.63 10.71 -28.78
N ASN A 611 -4.22 11.98 -28.78
CA ASN A 611 -2.87 12.39 -28.38
C ASN A 611 -2.83 12.83 -26.91
N LEU A 612 -1.62 13.11 -26.40
CA LEU A 612 -1.40 13.51 -25.01
C LEU A 612 -2.22 14.75 -24.62
N ILE A 613 -2.31 15.75 -25.50
CA ILE A 613 -2.99 17.00 -25.18
C ILE A 613 -4.49 16.80 -25.01
N GLU A 614 -5.13 16.00 -25.87
CA GLU A 614 -6.56 15.71 -25.72
C GLU A 614 -6.84 14.93 -24.42
N LYS A 615 -6.01 13.93 -24.11
CA LYS A 615 -6.10 13.20 -22.83
C LYS A 615 -5.97 14.15 -21.63
N LEU A 616 -4.99 15.05 -21.65
CA LEU A 616 -4.81 16.03 -20.58
C LEU A 616 -5.98 17.00 -20.49
N LEU A 617 -6.49 17.51 -21.62
CA LEU A 617 -7.63 18.42 -21.66
C LEU A 617 -8.88 17.77 -21.05
N THR A 618 -9.21 16.53 -21.37
CA THR A 618 -10.39 15.86 -20.77
C THR A 618 -10.26 15.74 -19.25
N LEU A 619 -9.06 15.43 -18.73
CA LEU A 619 -8.79 15.41 -17.30
C LEU A 619 -8.90 16.81 -16.65
N TRP A 620 -8.32 17.83 -17.27
CA TRP A 620 -8.36 19.21 -16.74
C TRP A 620 -9.77 19.75 -16.75
N LEU A 621 -10.48 19.64 -17.87
CA LEU A 621 -11.82 20.17 -18.03
C LEU A 621 -12.80 19.48 -17.09
N ALA A 622 -12.65 18.18 -16.80
CA ALA A 622 -13.46 17.50 -15.81
C ALA A 622 -13.28 18.08 -14.39
N LYS A 623 -12.04 18.43 -14.02
CA LYS A 623 -11.76 19.08 -12.74
C LYS A 623 -12.27 20.52 -12.74
N LEU A 624 -11.87 21.32 -13.73
CA LEU A 624 -12.24 22.74 -13.84
C LEU A 624 -13.76 22.95 -13.95
N SER A 625 -14.50 21.99 -14.50
CA SER A 625 -15.97 22.07 -14.55
C SER A 625 -16.64 21.91 -13.18
N ASN A 626 -15.91 21.42 -12.19
CA ASN A 626 -16.34 21.30 -10.79
C ASN A 626 -15.68 22.36 -9.89
N PHE A 627 -15.02 23.38 -10.48
CA PHE A 627 -14.34 24.41 -9.71
C PHE A 627 -15.32 25.39 -9.07
N VAL A 628 -15.15 25.60 -7.77
CA VAL A 628 -15.84 26.61 -6.97
C VAL A 628 -14.79 27.65 -6.58
N PRO A 629 -14.86 28.89 -7.11
CA PRO A 629 -13.94 29.96 -6.71
C PRO A 629 -13.89 30.11 -5.18
N GLU A 630 -12.71 30.35 -4.61
CA GLU A 630 -12.37 30.36 -3.15
C GLU A 630 -12.72 29.08 -2.35
N GLY A 631 -13.47 28.13 -2.92
CA GLY A 631 -13.98 26.96 -2.21
C GLY A 631 -13.19 25.68 -2.46
N GLY A 632 -12.80 25.40 -3.70
CA GLY A 632 -12.12 24.16 -4.07
C GLY A 632 -12.73 23.48 -5.29
N LEU A 633 -12.43 22.19 -5.49
CA LEU A 633 -13.11 21.34 -6.47
C LEU A 633 -14.24 20.56 -5.82
N TRP A 634 -15.46 20.69 -6.33
CA TRP A 634 -16.63 19.99 -5.81
C TRP A 634 -16.48 18.46 -5.95
N MET A 635 -16.61 17.75 -4.83
CA MET A 635 -16.43 16.29 -4.72
C MET A 635 -17.75 15.55 -4.97
N ASN A 636 -18.26 15.58 -6.19
CA ASN A 636 -19.62 15.12 -6.53
C ASN A 636 -19.66 13.79 -7.31
N THR A 637 -18.73 12.87 -7.07
CA THR A 637 -18.56 11.64 -7.87
C THR A 637 -18.70 10.33 -7.07
N GLN A 638 -19.52 10.34 -5.99
CA GLN A 638 -19.84 9.20 -5.11
C GLN A 638 -18.65 8.50 -4.43
N ARG A 639 -17.45 9.07 -4.53
CA ARG A 639 -16.23 8.58 -3.88
C ARG A 639 -15.44 9.72 -3.27
N PRO A 640 -14.73 9.46 -2.15
CA PRO A 640 -13.82 10.43 -1.56
C PRO A 640 -12.57 10.66 -2.42
N GLU A 641 -11.58 11.30 -1.82
CA GLU A 641 -10.21 11.35 -2.31
C GLU A 641 -9.33 10.33 -1.55
N TRP A 642 -8.08 10.67 -1.25
CA TRP A 642 -7.11 9.77 -0.62
C TRP A 642 -7.59 9.22 0.73
N ASN A 643 -8.19 10.08 1.58
CA ASN A 643 -8.69 9.72 2.90
C ASN A 643 -10.11 9.15 2.83
N ASP A 644 -10.22 7.82 2.75
CA ASP A 644 -11.50 7.14 2.70
C ASP A 644 -12.33 7.28 3.99
N ALA A 645 -11.70 7.62 5.12
CA ALA A 645 -12.43 7.88 6.36
C ALA A 645 -13.23 9.19 6.32
N ASN A 646 -12.91 10.11 5.40
CA ASN A 646 -13.70 11.31 5.09
C ASN A 646 -14.69 11.09 3.92
N ASN A 647 -15.20 9.87 3.74
CA ASN A 647 -16.10 9.52 2.64
C ASN A 647 -17.41 10.31 2.56
N ALA A 648 -17.92 10.86 3.66
CA ALA A 648 -19.14 11.67 3.62
C ALA A 648 -18.93 13.07 3.02
N LEU A 649 -17.68 13.47 2.74
CA LEU A 649 -17.37 14.63 1.91
C LEU A 649 -17.68 14.41 0.43
N ALA A 650 -17.76 13.16 -0.03
CA ALA A 650 -18.25 12.86 -1.38
C ALA A 650 -19.75 13.20 -1.45
N GLY A 651 -20.09 14.33 -2.07
CA GLY A 651 -21.38 14.99 -1.98
C GLY A 651 -21.16 16.49 -1.89
N TRP A 652 -21.21 17.05 -0.68
CA TRP A 652 -21.08 18.49 -0.44
C TRP A 652 -19.64 18.99 -0.23
N GLY A 653 -18.65 18.09 -0.15
CA GLY A 653 -17.26 18.47 0.06
C GLY A 653 -16.64 19.18 -1.13
N MET A 654 -15.68 20.06 -0.85
CA MET A 654 -14.81 20.67 -1.84
C MET A 654 -13.36 20.41 -1.48
N SER A 655 -12.57 19.94 -2.44
CA SER A 655 -11.14 19.65 -2.24
C SER A 655 -10.29 20.87 -2.61
N VAL A 656 -9.61 21.44 -1.62
CA VAL A 656 -8.51 22.41 -1.84
C VAL A 656 -7.22 21.66 -2.14
N VAL A 657 -7.08 20.45 -1.60
CA VAL A 657 -5.97 19.51 -1.86
C VAL A 657 -5.78 19.28 -3.37
N THR A 658 -6.85 18.91 -4.09
CA THR A 658 -6.76 18.66 -5.52
C THR A 658 -6.60 19.96 -6.32
N VAL A 659 -7.07 21.11 -5.83
CA VAL A 659 -6.77 22.43 -6.43
C VAL A 659 -5.26 22.71 -6.37
N ALA A 660 -4.61 22.41 -5.24
CA ALA A 660 -3.17 22.63 -5.07
C ALA A 660 -2.34 21.76 -6.03
N TYR A 661 -2.72 20.49 -6.18
CA TYR A 661 -2.06 19.61 -7.16
C TYR A 661 -2.40 19.97 -8.61
N LEU A 662 -3.61 20.44 -8.89
CA LEU A 662 -3.99 20.96 -10.22
C LEU A 662 -3.19 22.21 -10.56
N HIS A 663 -2.95 23.09 -9.60
CA HIS A 663 -2.08 24.25 -9.77
C HIS A 663 -0.65 23.84 -10.16
N ARG A 664 -0.03 22.91 -9.41
CA ARG A 664 1.30 22.34 -9.74
C ARG A 664 1.32 21.77 -11.15
N HIS A 665 0.32 20.96 -11.48
CA HIS A 665 0.22 20.28 -12.77
C HIS A 665 0.07 21.26 -13.94
N LEU A 666 -0.85 22.23 -13.83
CA LEU A 666 -1.09 23.21 -14.89
C LEU A 666 0.10 24.16 -15.06
N LEU A 667 0.80 24.53 -13.97
CA LEU A 667 2.05 25.29 -14.06
C LEU A 667 3.14 24.51 -14.81
N PHE A 668 3.36 23.26 -14.45
CA PHE A 668 4.30 22.38 -15.14
C PHE A 668 3.97 22.27 -16.63
N MET A 669 2.69 22.05 -16.95
CA MET A 669 2.23 21.93 -18.34
C MET A 669 2.32 23.24 -19.11
N ARG A 670 2.06 24.39 -18.47
CA ARG A 670 2.27 25.71 -19.07
C ARG A 670 3.75 25.91 -19.43
N ASP A 671 4.66 25.60 -18.51
CA ASP A 671 6.10 25.75 -18.74
C ASP A 671 6.57 24.81 -19.85
N LEU A 672 6.13 23.54 -19.84
CA LEU A 672 6.41 22.59 -20.91
C LEU A 672 5.88 23.08 -22.28
N LEU A 673 4.64 23.54 -22.36
CA LEU A 673 4.03 24.02 -23.61
C LEU A 673 4.66 25.32 -24.11
N SER A 674 5.23 26.14 -23.23
CA SER A 674 5.88 27.41 -23.60
C SER A 674 7.09 27.22 -24.51
N THR A 675 7.71 26.03 -24.48
CA THR A 675 8.83 25.66 -25.35
C THR A 675 8.38 25.01 -26.66
N GLN A 676 7.08 24.72 -26.80
CA GLN A 676 6.49 24.06 -27.96
C GLN A 676 5.91 25.06 -28.96
N LYS A 677 5.75 24.63 -30.21
CA LYS A 677 5.16 25.43 -31.29
C LYS A 677 4.22 24.58 -32.14
N GLY A 678 3.33 25.24 -32.89
CA GLY A 678 2.42 24.59 -33.82
C GLY A 678 1.00 24.44 -33.27
N ALA A 679 0.31 23.43 -33.77
CA ALA A 679 -1.05 23.08 -33.40
C ALA A 679 -1.14 21.57 -33.16
N VAL A 680 -2.16 21.17 -32.40
CA VAL A 680 -2.48 19.77 -32.13
C VAL A 680 -3.93 19.51 -32.52
N SER A 681 -4.18 18.32 -33.05
CA SER A 681 -5.52 17.85 -33.39
C SER A 681 -6.23 17.36 -32.14
N ILE A 682 -7.42 17.86 -31.85
CA ILE A 682 -8.27 17.38 -30.76
C ILE A 682 -9.70 17.16 -31.25
N ASN A 683 -10.45 16.30 -30.58
CA ASN A 683 -11.87 16.10 -30.87
C ASN A 683 -12.66 17.41 -30.79
N VAL A 684 -13.58 17.64 -31.75
CA VAL A 684 -14.39 18.86 -31.79
C VAL A 684 -15.22 19.06 -30.52
N SER A 685 -15.77 17.98 -29.95
CA SER A 685 -16.54 18.05 -28.70
C SER A 685 -15.68 18.48 -27.52
N VAL A 686 -14.40 18.08 -27.48
CA VAL A 686 -13.44 18.51 -26.44
C VAL A 686 -13.07 19.98 -26.63
N LYS A 687 -12.89 20.45 -27.87
CA LYS A 687 -12.62 21.86 -28.16
C LYS A 687 -13.78 22.76 -27.73
N ASP A 688 -15.02 22.36 -28.00
CA ASP A 688 -16.21 23.14 -27.61
C ASP A 688 -16.39 23.22 -26.09
N TRP A 689 -16.06 22.13 -25.38
CA TRP A 689 -16.01 22.10 -23.92
C TRP A 689 -14.92 23.03 -23.38
N LEU A 690 -13.70 22.95 -23.94
CA LEU A 690 -12.58 23.83 -23.61
C LEU A 690 -12.96 25.31 -23.78
N PHE A 691 -13.55 25.67 -24.92
CA PHE A 691 -13.95 27.06 -25.17
C PHE A 691 -14.99 27.55 -24.16
N SER A 692 -15.97 26.71 -23.82
CA SER A 692 -17.00 27.05 -22.82
C SER A 692 -16.38 27.29 -21.43
N VAL A 693 -15.48 26.41 -20.99
CA VAL A 693 -14.78 26.55 -19.70
C VAL A 693 -13.86 27.78 -19.72
N HIS A 694 -13.07 27.96 -20.78
CA HIS A 694 -12.16 29.11 -20.92
C HIS A 694 -12.92 30.44 -20.86
N GLN A 695 -14.05 30.54 -21.58
CA GLN A 695 -14.89 31.74 -21.56
C GLN A 695 -15.37 32.05 -20.14
N GLN A 696 -15.78 31.02 -19.37
CA GLN A 696 -16.24 31.22 -18.00
C GLN A 696 -15.11 31.72 -17.09
N PHE A 697 -13.92 31.13 -17.16
CA PHE A 697 -12.78 31.59 -16.34
C PHE A 697 -12.38 33.04 -16.66
N ARG A 698 -12.51 33.49 -17.91
CA ARG A 698 -12.24 34.89 -18.30
C ARG A 698 -13.29 35.88 -17.80
N SER A 699 -14.51 35.44 -17.52
CA SER A 699 -15.58 36.30 -17.00
C SER A 699 -15.65 36.32 -15.47
N MET A 700 -14.99 35.39 -14.78
CA MET A 700 -14.93 35.35 -13.32
C MET A 700 -14.31 36.64 -12.77
N SER A 701 -15.09 37.41 -12.00
CA SER A 701 -14.64 38.64 -11.38
C SER A 701 -15.39 38.90 -10.07
N GLY A 702 -14.67 38.89 -8.94
CA GLY A 702 -15.22 39.14 -7.60
C GLY A 702 -16.18 38.04 -7.11
N VAL A 703 -15.97 37.56 -5.88
CA VAL A 703 -16.67 36.34 -5.42
C VAL A 703 -17.70 36.65 -4.33
N THR A 704 -18.92 36.95 -4.75
CA THR A 704 -20.10 36.90 -3.89
C THR A 704 -20.67 35.49 -3.91
N SER A 705 -21.50 35.10 -2.93
CA SER A 705 -22.18 33.79 -2.97
C SER A 705 -23.03 33.61 -4.23
N GLN A 706 -23.62 34.70 -4.76
CA GLN A 706 -24.39 34.68 -6.01
C GLN A 706 -23.52 34.51 -7.26
N SER A 707 -22.40 35.22 -7.38
CA SER A 707 -21.49 35.04 -8.52
C SER A 707 -20.85 33.65 -8.52
N ARG A 708 -20.44 33.16 -7.33
CA ARG A 708 -19.91 31.81 -7.14
C ARG A 708 -20.87 30.72 -7.61
N TYR A 709 -22.15 30.84 -7.29
CA TYR A 709 -23.19 29.93 -7.76
C TYR A 709 -23.32 29.97 -9.28
N ASN A 710 -23.39 31.16 -9.87
CA ASN A 710 -23.54 31.33 -11.32
C ASN A 710 -22.33 30.74 -12.07
N ASP A 711 -21.12 30.93 -11.55
CA ASP A 711 -19.87 30.39 -12.10
C ASP A 711 -19.86 28.86 -12.04
N LEU A 712 -20.16 28.27 -10.87
CA LEU A 712 -20.27 26.82 -10.70
C LEU A 712 -21.32 26.23 -11.65
N GLN A 713 -22.51 26.81 -11.68
CA GLN A 713 -23.60 26.34 -12.52
C GLN A 713 -23.20 26.37 -14.01
N ALA A 714 -22.60 27.46 -14.48
CA ALA A 714 -22.15 27.58 -15.87
C ALA A 714 -21.08 26.53 -16.24
N LEU A 715 -20.13 26.29 -15.32
CA LEU A 715 -19.09 25.28 -15.47
C LEU A 715 -19.67 23.86 -15.55
N VAL A 716 -20.53 23.47 -14.60
CA VAL A 716 -21.12 22.12 -14.59
C VAL A 716 -22.02 21.91 -15.80
N ILE A 717 -22.83 22.90 -16.19
CA ILE A 717 -23.68 22.82 -17.39
C ILE A 717 -22.84 22.69 -18.67
N SER A 718 -21.64 23.28 -18.72
CA SER A 718 -20.73 23.06 -19.86
C SER A 718 -20.30 21.59 -19.98
N ALA A 719 -20.00 20.94 -18.85
CA ALA A 719 -19.64 19.54 -18.82
C ALA A 719 -20.85 18.62 -19.06
N ASP A 720 -22.04 18.99 -18.58
CA ASP A 720 -23.29 18.27 -18.88
C ASP A 720 -23.54 18.18 -20.39
N ARG A 721 -23.37 19.30 -21.11
CA ARG A 721 -23.54 19.33 -22.57
C ARG A 721 -22.55 18.40 -23.28
N TYR A 722 -21.29 18.39 -22.85
CA TYR A 722 -20.27 17.48 -23.39
C TYR A 722 -20.60 16.01 -23.09
N ARG A 723 -20.89 15.69 -21.82
CA ARG A 723 -21.21 14.32 -21.38
C ARG A 723 -22.48 13.79 -22.02
N GLU A 724 -23.50 14.62 -22.22
CA GLU A 724 -24.74 14.19 -22.88
C GLU A 724 -24.49 13.73 -24.32
N GLY A 725 -23.64 14.44 -25.07
CA GLY A 725 -23.18 13.99 -26.38
C GLY A 725 -22.39 12.68 -26.29
N LEU A 726 -21.38 12.63 -25.41
CA LEU A 726 -20.54 11.46 -25.19
C LEU A 726 -21.36 10.20 -24.84
N TYR A 727 -22.32 10.32 -23.92
CA TYR A 727 -23.10 9.17 -23.44
C TYR A 727 -24.17 8.70 -24.43
N GLN A 728 -24.63 9.57 -25.34
CA GLN A 728 -25.65 9.21 -26.33
C GLN A 728 -25.05 8.63 -27.61
N THR A 729 -23.95 9.21 -28.09
CA THR A 729 -23.40 8.93 -29.42
C THR A 729 -21.91 8.62 -29.44
N GLY A 730 -21.22 8.62 -28.29
CA GLY A 730 -19.76 8.55 -28.25
C GLY A 730 -19.10 9.90 -28.56
N LEU A 731 -17.78 9.89 -28.74
CA LEU A 731 -17.04 11.05 -29.24
C LEU A 731 -17.35 11.27 -30.71
N ALA A 732 -17.38 12.52 -31.16
CA ALA A 732 -17.59 12.83 -32.58
C ALA A 732 -16.40 12.36 -33.42
N ASP A 733 -16.63 11.80 -34.61
CA ASP A 733 -15.55 11.36 -35.52
C ASP A 733 -14.76 12.53 -36.16
N THR A 734 -15.06 13.77 -35.76
CA THR A 734 -14.43 14.99 -36.28
C THR A 734 -13.41 15.54 -35.29
N ALA A 735 -12.17 15.69 -35.78
CA ALA A 735 -11.10 16.39 -35.08
C ALA A 735 -10.83 17.78 -35.68
N VAL A 736 -10.30 18.68 -34.87
CA VAL A 736 -10.03 20.08 -35.18
C VAL A 736 -8.69 20.50 -34.59
N GLU A 737 -8.00 21.40 -35.27
CA GLU A 737 -6.73 21.94 -34.77
C GLU A 737 -6.96 22.99 -33.67
N ILE A 738 -6.12 22.95 -32.64
CA ILE A 738 -5.94 24.02 -31.65
C ILE A 738 -4.46 24.40 -31.57
N SER A 739 -4.16 25.69 -31.61
CA SER A 739 -2.77 26.15 -31.53
C SER A 739 -2.23 26.06 -30.10
N VAL A 740 -0.92 25.82 -29.96
CA VAL A 740 -0.23 25.88 -28.65
C VAL A 740 -0.44 27.24 -27.98
N LYS A 741 -0.56 28.32 -28.77
CA LYS A 741 -0.85 29.68 -28.27
C LYS A 741 -2.23 29.77 -27.62
N GLU A 742 -3.25 29.14 -28.18
CA GLU A 742 -4.59 29.10 -27.59
C GLU A 742 -4.58 28.32 -26.26
N LEU A 743 -3.87 27.19 -26.21
CA LEU A 743 -3.70 26.41 -24.98
C LEU A 743 -2.97 27.21 -23.88
N LEU A 744 -1.89 27.91 -24.23
CA LEU A 744 -1.19 28.80 -23.30
C LEU A 744 -2.10 29.92 -22.81
N GLY A 745 -2.89 30.54 -23.68
CA GLY A 745 -3.86 31.56 -23.28
C GLY A 745 -4.93 31.03 -22.32
N PHE A 746 -5.38 29.79 -22.50
CA PHE A 746 -6.25 29.12 -21.54
C PHE A 746 -5.58 28.94 -20.17
N LEU A 747 -4.35 28.42 -20.15
CA LEU A 747 -3.61 28.19 -18.92
C LEU A 747 -3.28 29.50 -18.19
N ASP A 748 -2.88 30.54 -18.92
CA ASP A 748 -2.54 31.86 -18.38
C ASP A 748 -3.78 32.55 -17.75
N ASP A 749 -4.99 32.26 -18.22
CA ASP A 749 -6.23 32.77 -17.63
C ASP A 749 -6.71 31.91 -16.44
N VAL A 750 -6.52 30.58 -16.47
CA VAL A 750 -7.01 29.65 -15.43
C VAL A 750 -6.13 29.62 -14.19
N ILE A 751 -4.80 29.54 -14.37
CA ILE A 751 -3.83 29.35 -13.27
C ILE A 751 -3.94 30.45 -12.21
N PRO A 752 -4.05 31.76 -12.56
CA PRO A 752 -4.19 32.81 -11.56
C PRO A 752 -5.47 32.70 -10.71
N VAL A 753 -6.59 32.28 -11.31
CA VAL A 753 -7.87 32.12 -10.59
C VAL A 753 -7.79 30.96 -9.59
N ILE A 754 -7.18 29.84 -10.00
CA ILE A 754 -6.88 28.73 -9.09
C ILE A 754 -5.93 29.16 -7.97
N GLY A 755 -4.89 29.92 -8.29
CA GLY A 755 -3.95 30.47 -7.31
C GLY A 755 -4.62 31.36 -6.28
N GLN A 756 -5.58 32.21 -6.69
CA GLN A 756 -6.38 33.03 -5.78
C GLN A 756 -7.26 32.17 -4.86
N THR A 757 -7.84 31.07 -5.35
CA THR A 757 -8.57 30.12 -4.50
C THR A 757 -7.67 29.51 -3.43
N LEU A 758 -6.43 29.15 -3.76
CA LEU A 758 -5.47 28.64 -2.78
C LEU A 758 -5.12 29.70 -1.72
N ASP A 759 -4.86 30.93 -2.14
CA ASP A 759 -4.55 32.04 -1.23
C ASP A 759 -5.72 32.34 -0.27
N ALA A 760 -6.96 32.27 -0.78
CA ALA A 760 -8.18 32.48 0.01
C ALA A 760 -8.41 31.39 1.08
N ASN A 761 -7.71 30.25 0.99
CA ASN A 761 -7.78 29.15 1.93
C ASN A 761 -6.66 29.15 2.98
N GLN A 762 -5.85 30.21 3.03
CA GLN A 762 -4.90 30.41 4.13
C GLN A 762 -5.65 30.79 5.41
N ARG A 763 -5.31 30.10 6.50
CA ARG A 763 -5.84 30.32 7.84
C ARG A 763 -5.04 31.42 8.57
N PRO A 764 -5.61 32.02 9.63
CA PRO A 764 -4.89 32.99 10.47
C PRO A 764 -3.64 32.46 11.17
N ASP A 765 -3.53 31.13 11.35
CA ASP A 765 -2.38 30.43 11.94
C ASP A 765 -1.29 30.06 10.91
N ALA A 766 -1.36 30.64 9.71
CA ALA A 766 -0.49 30.40 8.54
C ALA A 766 -0.66 29.03 7.84
N LEU A 767 -1.45 28.12 8.41
CA LEU A 767 -1.81 26.84 7.80
C LEU A 767 -2.90 27.02 6.75
N PHE A 768 -3.27 25.95 6.05
CA PHE A 768 -4.24 25.99 4.96
C PHE A 768 -5.42 25.05 5.20
N HIS A 769 -6.61 25.43 4.74
CA HIS A 769 -7.74 24.51 4.67
C HIS A 769 -7.46 23.44 3.59
N GLY A 770 -7.64 22.16 3.92
CA GLY A 770 -7.52 21.05 2.96
C GLY A 770 -8.83 20.75 2.25
N TYR A 771 -9.93 20.81 2.99
CA TYR A 771 -11.28 20.55 2.51
C TYR A 771 -12.25 21.59 3.05
N ASN A 772 -13.26 21.91 2.26
CA ASN A 772 -14.38 22.79 2.61
C ASN A 772 -15.71 22.08 2.34
N VAL A 773 -16.81 22.69 2.75
CA VAL A 773 -18.19 22.24 2.47
C VAL A 773 -18.91 23.32 1.66
N LEU A 774 -19.58 22.88 0.60
CA LEU A 774 -20.41 23.71 -0.27
C LEU A 774 -21.85 23.73 0.23
N HIS A 775 -22.40 24.92 0.46
CA HIS A 775 -23.83 25.10 0.75
C HIS A 775 -24.50 25.78 -0.45
N LEU A 776 -25.40 25.06 -1.12
CA LEU A 776 -26.22 25.60 -2.20
C LEU A 776 -27.58 26.06 -1.64
N GLY A 777 -27.83 27.37 -1.73
CA GLY A 777 -29.12 28.00 -1.44
C GLY A 777 -29.85 28.38 -2.73
N ALA A 778 -30.93 29.17 -2.61
CA ALA A 778 -31.69 29.65 -3.77
C ALA A 778 -30.86 30.62 -4.64
N GLY A 779 -30.07 30.07 -5.57
CA GLY A 779 -29.14 30.81 -6.43
C GLY A 779 -27.84 31.24 -5.73
N THR A 780 -27.49 30.70 -4.56
CA THR A 780 -26.30 31.11 -3.82
C THR A 780 -25.41 29.91 -3.49
N ALA A 781 -24.10 30.12 -3.48
CA ALA A 781 -23.10 29.12 -3.11
C ALA A 781 -22.22 29.69 -2.00
N GLU A 782 -22.38 29.15 -0.80
CA GLU A 782 -21.61 29.53 0.40
C GLU A 782 -20.56 28.45 0.72
N ILE A 783 -19.48 28.88 1.40
CA ILE A 783 -18.36 28.03 1.77
C ILE A 783 -18.32 27.94 3.28
N GLU A 784 -18.31 26.71 3.80
CA GLU A 784 -17.99 26.42 5.20
C GLU A 784 -16.62 25.73 5.27
N HIS A 785 -15.75 26.22 6.14
CA HIS A 785 -14.40 25.66 6.30
C HIS A 785 -14.37 24.53 7.32
N LEU A 786 -13.69 23.43 6.98
CA LEU A 786 -13.49 22.30 7.90
C LEU A 786 -12.28 22.51 8.83
N PRO A 787 -12.18 21.71 9.91
CA PRO A 787 -11.00 21.69 10.78
C PRO A 787 -9.69 21.50 10.01
N LEU A 788 -8.59 21.92 10.65
CA LEU A 788 -7.23 21.74 10.14
C LEU A 788 -6.97 20.27 9.77
N MET A 789 -6.32 20.01 8.64
CA MET A 789 -5.93 18.68 8.21
C MET A 789 -4.50 18.66 7.67
N LEU A 790 -3.74 17.63 7.99
CA LEU A 790 -2.35 17.48 7.53
C LEU A 790 -2.24 17.47 6.00
N GLU A 791 -3.17 16.79 5.34
CA GLU A 791 -3.20 16.64 3.88
C GLU A 791 -3.26 17.99 3.14
N GLY A 792 -3.99 18.98 3.68
CA GLY A 792 -4.01 20.33 3.12
C GLY A 792 -2.63 21.00 3.14
N GLN A 793 -1.83 20.71 4.17
CA GLN A 793 -0.50 21.31 4.34
C GLN A 793 0.48 20.67 3.36
N VAL A 794 0.44 19.34 3.25
CA VAL A 794 1.21 18.57 2.27
C VAL A 794 0.91 19.06 0.86
N ALA A 795 -0.37 19.21 0.51
CA ALA A 795 -0.77 19.66 -0.82
C ALA A 795 -0.30 21.09 -1.10
N MET A 796 -0.44 22.01 -0.15
CA MET A 796 0.00 23.40 -0.31
C MET A 796 1.52 23.52 -0.45
N LEU A 797 2.28 22.80 0.38
CA LEU A 797 3.74 22.70 0.25
C LEU A 797 4.15 22.11 -1.12
N SER A 798 3.34 21.23 -1.69
CA SER A 798 3.59 20.60 -2.99
C SER A 798 3.08 21.39 -4.19
N ALA A 799 2.40 22.53 -3.99
CA ALA A 799 1.66 23.24 -5.04
C ALA A 799 2.52 24.10 -5.98
N ASN A 800 3.83 24.21 -5.73
CA ASN A 800 4.75 25.14 -6.39
C ASN A 800 4.26 26.60 -6.38
N ARG A 801 3.64 27.02 -5.27
CA ARG A 801 3.03 28.36 -5.10
C ARG A 801 3.70 29.18 -4.00
N LEU A 802 4.16 28.53 -2.92
CA LEU A 802 4.76 29.18 -1.77
C LEU A 802 6.19 29.64 -2.09
N SER A 803 6.58 30.78 -1.52
CA SER A 803 8.00 31.13 -1.38
C SER A 803 8.68 30.26 -0.31
N PRO A 804 10.02 30.12 -0.34
CA PRO A 804 10.77 29.42 0.71
C PRO A 804 10.42 29.86 2.14
N GLU A 805 10.25 31.17 2.36
CA GLU A 805 9.91 31.74 3.67
C GLU A 805 8.48 31.35 4.10
N GLN A 806 7.53 31.34 3.17
CA GLN A 806 6.17 30.87 3.45
C GLN A 806 6.14 29.37 3.74
N ALA A 807 6.90 28.57 2.99
CA ALA A 807 7.01 27.13 3.22
C ALA A 807 7.57 26.84 4.63
N LEU A 808 8.63 27.56 5.04
CA LEU A 808 9.16 27.46 6.40
C LEU A 808 8.09 27.85 7.43
N SER A 809 7.38 28.96 7.22
CA SER A 809 6.31 29.40 8.12
C SER A 809 5.20 28.35 8.28
N VAL A 810 4.84 27.62 7.21
CA VAL A 810 3.86 26.53 7.27
C VAL A 810 4.38 25.36 8.10
N LEU A 811 5.63 24.93 7.87
CA LEU A 811 6.24 23.82 8.61
C LEU A 811 6.41 24.14 10.10
N GLU A 812 6.85 25.35 10.44
CA GLU A 812 6.95 25.80 11.83
C GLU A 812 5.58 25.93 12.52
N ALA A 813 4.56 26.40 11.79
CA ALA A 813 3.20 26.47 12.31
C ALA A 813 2.63 25.06 12.53
N LEU A 814 2.87 24.14 11.61
CA LEU A 814 2.43 22.76 11.69
C LEU A 814 3.03 22.07 12.92
N ARG A 815 4.31 22.28 13.20
CA ARG A 815 5.03 21.76 14.38
C ARG A 815 4.46 22.25 15.71
N LYS A 816 3.77 23.40 15.72
CA LYS A 816 3.12 24.03 16.89
C LYS A 816 1.61 23.79 16.95
N SER A 817 1.04 23.11 15.95
CA SER A 817 -0.41 22.90 15.84
C SER A 817 -0.89 21.69 16.64
N ASP A 818 -2.22 21.57 16.77
CA ASP A 818 -2.89 20.40 17.37
C ASP A 818 -2.74 19.11 16.52
N LEU A 819 -2.10 19.19 15.36
CA LEU A 819 -1.70 18.00 14.60
C LEU A 819 -0.44 17.35 15.14
N TYR A 820 0.43 18.09 15.83
CA TYR A 820 1.66 17.51 16.36
C TYR A 820 1.38 16.59 17.55
N ARG A 821 1.83 15.34 17.42
CA ARG A 821 1.67 14.27 18.42
C ARG A 821 3.00 14.03 19.12
N GLU A 822 3.08 14.41 20.39
CA GLU A 822 4.33 14.48 21.17
C GLU A 822 4.90 13.10 21.53
N ASP A 823 4.09 12.14 21.97
CA ASP A 823 4.53 10.79 22.38
C ASP A 823 5.23 10.02 21.23
N GLN A 824 4.78 10.28 20.00
CA GLN A 824 5.31 9.67 18.79
C GLN A 824 6.23 10.61 17.98
N HIS A 825 6.44 11.86 18.41
CA HIS A 825 7.21 12.86 17.68
C HIS A 825 6.81 12.94 16.18
N THR A 826 5.51 13.07 15.90
CA THR A 826 4.98 12.97 14.52
C THR A 826 3.68 13.77 14.38
N TYR A 827 2.92 13.57 13.29
CA TYR A 827 1.71 14.31 12.99
C TYR A 827 0.46 13.41 12.88
N LEU A 828 -0.69 13.95 13.29
CA LEU A 828 -2.03 13.40 13.08
C LEU A 828 -2.60 13.89 11.74
N LEU A 829 -3.60 13.18 11.20
CA LEU A 829 -4.32 13.65 9.99
C LEU A 829 -5.19 14.88 10.26
N TYR A 830 -5.79 14.96 11.44
CA TYR A 830 -6.65 16.05 11.92
C TYR A 830 -6.58 16.11 13.45
N PRO A 831 -6.93 17.24 14.08
CA PRO A 831 -6.85 17.40 15.52
C PRO A 831 -7.62 16.31 16.25
N ASN A 832 -7.01 15.78 17.30
CA ASN A 832 -7.70 14.85 18.18
C ASN A 832 -8.78 15.59 18.97
N ARG A 833 -9.99 15.03 19.06
CA ARG A 833 -11.13 15.68 19.72
C ARG A 833 -11.89 14.70 20.59
N GLN A 834 -12.45 15.22 21.68
CA GLN A 834 -13.34 14.44 22.53
C GLN A 834 -14.74 14.40 21.93
N LEU A 835 -15.27 13.20 21.71
CA LEU A 835 -16.65 13.02 21.25
C LEU A 835 -17.63 13.11 22.42
N PRO A 836 -18.87 13.58 22.19
CA PRO A 836 -19.89 13.60 23.24
C PRO A 836 -20.09 12.21 23.85
N ALA A 837 -20.31 12.18 25.16
CA ALA A 837 -20.66 10.95 25.85
C ALA A 837 -21.99 10.41 25.31
N PHE A 838 -22.23 9.10 25.44
CA PHE A 838 -23.44 8.46 24.91
C PHE A 838 -24.74 9.16 25.35
N THR A 839 -24.81 9.61 26.60
CA THR A 839 -25.96 10.29 27.19
C THR A 839 -26.21 11.70 26.63
N GLU A 840 -25.23 12.32 26.00
CA GLU A 840 -25.32 13.68 25.45
C GLU A 840 -25.64 13.69 23.95
N LYS A 841 -25.40 12.58 23.23
CA LYS A 841 -25.50 12.53 21.76
C LYS A 841 -26.89 12.82 21.19
N ASN A 842 -27.94 12.39 21.88
CA ASN A 842 -29.33 12.52 21.43
C ASN A 842 -30.11 13.44 22.37
N HIS A 843 -29.50 14.51 22.87
CA HIS A 843 -30.17 15.48 23.72
C HIS A 843 -30.65 16.65 22.89
N ILE A 844 -31.97 16.87 22.81
CA ILE A 844 -32.53 17.97 22.02
C ILE A 844 -32.41 19.26 22.84
N PRO A 845 -31.66 20.27 22.36
CA PRO A 845 -31.52 21.53 23.10
C PRO A 845 -32.86 22.24 23.29
N ASP A 846 -33.04 22.92 24.42
CA ASP A 846 -34.25 23.68 24.74
C ASP A 846 -34.67 24.67 23.64
N THR A 847 -33.69 25.29 22.98
CA THR A 847 -33.91 26.21 21.86
C THR A 847 -34.54 25.52 20.64
N ALA A 848 -34.08 24.31 20.31
CA ALA A 848 -34.65 23.49 19.24
C ALA A 848 -36.03 22.94 19.62
N LEU A 849 -36.23 22.55 20.89
CA LEU A 849 -37.54 22.14 21.41
C LEU A 849 -38.58 23.25 21.32
N GLN A 850 -38.19 24.51 21.55
CA GLN A 850 -39.09 25.66 21.44
C GLN A 850 -39.64 25.85 20.02
N GLN A 851 -38.85 25.55 18.98
CA GLN A 851 -39.28 25.63 17.58
C GLN A 851 -40.35 24.58 17.23
N MET A 852 -40.39 23.46 17.97
CA MET A 852 -41.36 22.37 17.77
C MET A 852 -42.51 22.39 18.78
N ARG A 853 -42.70 23.48 19.54
CA ARG A 853 -43.65 23.53 20.68
C ARG A 853 -45.08 23.12 20.31
N ASP A 854 -45.54 23.52 19.14
CA ASP A 854 -46.93 23.30 18.71
C ASP A 854 -47.20 21.86 18.22
N VAL A 855 -46.15 21.10 17.90
CA VAL A 855 -46.25 19.70 17.45
C VAL A 855 -45.71 18.70 18.48
N LYS A 856 -45.02 19.16 19.52
CA LYS A 856 -44.33 18.34 20.52
C LYS A 856 -45.18 17.21 21.13
N SER A 857 -46.42 17.50 21.54
CA SER A 857 -47.29 16.47 22.13
C SER A 857 -47.66 15.38 21.13
N ARG A 858 -47.80 15.73 19.85
CA ARG A 858 -48.05 14.78 18.77
C ARG A 858 -46.78 13.97 18.48
N LEU A 859 -45.62 14.61 18.42
CA LEU A 859 -44.34 13.92 18.22
C LEU A 859 -44.05 12.89 19.33
N LEU A 860 -44.45 13.17 20.58
CA LEU A 860 -44.38 12.19 21.68
C LEU A 860 -45.37 11.04 21.52
N ALA A 861 -46.60 11.33 21.06
CA ALA A 861 -47.64 10.31 20.86
C ALA A 861 -47.32 9.37 19.68
N GLU A 862 -46.68 9.89 18.64
CA GLU A 862 -46.29 9.16 17.43
C GLU A 862 -44.86 8.58 17.53
N HIS A 863 -44.24 8.63 18.72
CA HIS A 863 -42.91 8.10 18.99
C HIS A 863 -41.77 8.70 18.13
N VAL A 864 -41.95 9.89 17.56
CA VAL A 864 -40.87 10.65 16.92
C VAL A 864 -39.91 11.23 17.96
N LEU A 865 -40.45 11.60 19.13
CA LEU A 865 -39.72 12.04 20.32
C LEU A 865 -39.99 11.12 21.52
N TYR A 866 -39.01 11.04 22.42
CA TYR A 866 -39.13 10.41 23.73
C TYR A 866 -38.81 11.43 24.83
N GLN A 867 -39.44 11.26 25.99
CA GLN A 867 -39.08 11.99 27.20
C GLN A 867 -38.48 11.03 28.22
N SER A 868 -37.31 11.35 28.74
CA SER A 868 -36.64 10.57 29.79
C SER A 868 -37.20 10.89 31.18
N ALA A 869 -36.78 10.10 32.18
CA ALA A 869 -37.29 10.21 33.55
C ALA A 869 -36.88 11.52 34.27
N ASP A 870 -35.78 12.14 33.85
CA ASP A 870 -35.30 13.46 34.27
C ASP A 870 -35.96 14.62 33.51
N GLY A 871 -36.80 14.31 32.52
CA GLY A 871 -37.62 15.29 31.81
C GLY A 871 -37.02 15.79 30.50
N GLU A 872 -35.83 15.33 30.13
CA GLU A 872 -35.15 15.64 28.87
C GLU A 872 -35.83 14.98 27.66
N TYR A 873 -35.57 15.52 26.46
CA TYR A 873 -36.17 15.04 25.22
C TYR A 873 -35.13 14.52 24.24
N HIS A 874 -35.50 13.45 23.54
CA HIS A 874 -34.64 12.69 22.64
C HIS A 874 -35.40 12.36 21.36
N PHE A 875 -34.73 12.33 20.22
CA PHE A 875 -35.31 11.78 18.98
C PHE A 875 -35.42 10.25 19.07
N ASN A 876 -36.25 9.66 18.19
CA ASN A 876 -36.37 8.21 18.12
C ASN A 876 -35.02 7.52 17.87
N VAL A 877 -34.76 6.47 18.65
CA VAL A 877 -33.50 5.72 18.66
C VAL A 877 -33.22 4.97 17.35
N HIS A 878 -34.22 4.80 16.50
CA HIS A 878 -34.08 4.13 15.20
C HIS A 878 -33.71 5.08 14.06
N TYR A 879 -33.71 6.40 14.29
CA TYR A 879 -33.27 7.37 13.29
C TYR A 879 -31.76 7.38 13.18
N ARG A 880 -31.24 6.95 12.02
CA ARG A 880 -29.81 7.03 11.70
C ARG A 880 -29.45 8.37 11.08
N ASN A 881 -30.40 8.99 10.37
CA ASN A 881 -30.25 10.28 9.70
C ASN A 881 -31.61 10.90 9.39
N ALA A 882 -31.60 12.07 8.75
CA ALA A 882 -32.80 12.82 8.38
C ALA A 882 -33.73 12.07 7.41
N LYS A 883 -33.24 11.12 6.60
CA LYS A 883 -34.10 10.32 5.69
C LYS A 883 -35.03 9.39 6.48
N ASP A 884 -34.53 8.78 7.55
CA ASP A 884 -35.35 7.95 8.44
C ASP A 884 -36.42 8.80 9.15
N LEU A 885 -36.06 10.01 9.61
CA LEU A 885 -37.00 10.98 10.16
C LEU A 885 -38.06 11.40 9.13
N GLN A 886 -37.64 11.75 7.92
CA GLN A 886 -38.53 12.16 6.82
C GLN A 886 -39.52 11.07 6.44
N ALA A 887 -39.08 9.81 6.41
CA ALA A 887 -39.95 8.67 6.15
C ALA A 887 -41.10 8.59 7.16
N ASP A 888 -40.80 8.78 8.45
CA ASP A 888 -41.83 8.82 9.50
C ASP A 888 -42.70 10.08 9.38
N LEU A 889 -42.11 11.27 9.19
CA LEU A 889 -42.87 12.52 9.05
C LEU A 889 -43.85 12.51 7.87
N ASN A 890 -43.48 11.87 6.76
CA ASN A 890 -44.35 11.70 5.59
C ASN A 890 -45.62 10.90 5.92
N SER A 891 -45.58 10.00 6.90
CA SER A 891 -46.75 9.24 7.35
C SER A 891 -47.67 10.03 8.30
N LEU A 892 -47.18 11.15 8.86
CA LEU A 892 -47.86 11.92 9.91
C LEU A 892 -48.55 13.20 9.41
N GLU A 893 -48.46 13.52 8.11
CA GLU A 893 -49.15 14.65 7.46
C GLU A 893 -48.99 16.00 8.21
N PHE A 894 -47.75 16.36 8.58
CA PHE A 894 -47.45 17.71 9.09
C PHE A 894 -47.44 18.75 7.96
N THR A 895 -47.61 20.03 8.31
CA THR A 895 -47.42 21.13 7.34
C THR A 895 -45.94 21.26 6.95
N GLU A 896 -45.65 21.82 5.77
CA GLU A 896 -44.27 22.04 5.31
C GLU A 896 -43.43 22.84 6.31
N GLU A 897 -44.02 23.84 6.96
CA GLU A 897 -43.35 24.65 7.99
C GLU A 897 -43.01 23.82 9.23
N GLN A 898 -43.92 22.97 9.69
CA GLN A 898 -43.69 22.06 10.82
C GLN A 898 -42.60 21.04 10.50
N ASN A 899 -42.64 20.41 9.33
CA ASN A 899 -41.59 19.48 8.89
C ASN A 899 -40.22 20.17 8.89
N ARG A 900 -40.14 21.39 8.36
CA ARG A 900 -38.90 22.18 8.35
C ARG A 900 -38.36 22.44 9.75
N HIS A 901 -39.22 22.81 10.71
CA HIS A 901 -38.78 23.01 12.10
C HIS A 901 -38.31 21.71 12.77
N ILE A 902 -38.95 20.57 12.49
CA ILE A 902 -38.54 19.27 13.05
C ILE A 902 -37.20 18.83 12.46
N GLU A 903 -37.04 18.92 11.14
CA GLU A 903 -35.78 18.63 10.45
C GLU A 903 -34.64 19.55 10.94
N GLN A 904 -34.92 20.84 11.15
CA GLN A 904 -33.95 21.78 11.68
C GLN A 904 -33.57 21.45 13.14
N ALA A 905 -34.52 21.02 13.97
CA ALA A 905 -34.22 20.58 15.33
C ALA A 905 -33.37 19.29 15.34
N TYR A 906 -33.66 18.36 14.43
CA TYR A 906 -32.86 17.15 14.25
C TYR A 906 -31.43 17.49 13.81
N GLU A 907 -31.29 18.36 12.83
CA GLU A 907 -29.98 18.85 12.38
C GLU A 907 -29.23 19.62 13.48
N THR A 908 -29.92 20.44 14.28
CA THR A 908 -29.31 21.16 15.41
C THR A 908 -28.81 20.19 16.49
N THR A 909 -29.48 19.06 16.66
CA THR A 909 -29.13 18.04 17.67
C THR A 909 -27.91 17.22 17.24
N PHE A 910 -27.85 16.80 15.97
CA PHE A 910 -26.82 15.86 15.50
C PHE A 910 -25.72 16.48 14.64
N ASN A 911 -25.96 17.68 14.07
CA ASN A 911 -25.06 18.41 13.19
C ASN A 911 -24.47 17.53 12.05
N HIS A 912 -25.35 16.80 11.35
CA HIS A 912 -24.95 15.85 10.32
C HIS A 912 -24.32 16.53 9.10
N ARG A 913 -24.60 17.80 8.83
CA ARG A 913 -23.94 18.55 7.73
C ARG A 913 -22.43 18.70 7.93
N SER A 914 -21.96 18.72 9.18
CA SER A 914 -20.52 18.73 9.49
C SER A 914 -19.93 17.31 9.63
N PHE A 915 -20.70 16.25 9.36
CA PHE A 915 -20.20 14.88 9.37
C PHE A 915 -19.34 14.63 8.12
N THR A 916 -18.02 14.60 8.31
CA THR A 916 -17.08 14.39 7.21
C THR A 916 -16.90 12.90 6.85
N GLY A 917 -17.38 11.98 7.70
CA GLY A 917 -17.23 10.55 7.55
C GLY A 917 -16.85 9.87 8.87
N ARG A 918 -16.43 8.60 8.80
CA ARG A 918 -16.01 7.82 9.99
C ARG A 918 -14.77 8.38 10.69
N SER A 919 -13.96 9.18 9.99
CA SER A 919 -12.75 9.86 10.48
C SER A 919 -12.90 10.46 11.87
N GLY A 920 -13.92 11.28 12.03
CA GLY A 920 -14.22 11.99 13.27
C GLY A 920 -15.06 11.19 14.27
N SER A 921 -15.25 9.87 14.10
CA SER A 921 -16.09 9.03 14.94
C SER A 921 -15.50 7.67 15.33
N PHE A 922 -14.22 7.41 15.00
CA PHE A 922 -13.46 6.22 15.41
C PHE A 922 -12.02 6.57 15.83
N PHE A 923 -11.29 5.61 16.43
CA PHE A 923 -10.07 5.85 17.22
C PHE A 923 -8.81 5.10 16.72
N ALA A 924 -8.84 4.60 15.48
CA ALA A 924 -7.73 3.89 14.85
C ALA A 924 -7.80 4.08 13.32
N TYR A 925 -6.88 3.46 12.57
CA TYR A 925 -6.73 3.69 11.13
C TYR A 925 -6.48 5.18 10.85
N GLU A 926 -7.34 5.82 10.04
CA GLU A 926 -7.28 7.26 9.80
C GLU A 926 -7.79 8.09 10.97
N GLY A 927 -8.43 7.48 11.99
CA GLY A 927 -9.25 8.11 13.03
C GLY A 927 -8.58 9.04 14.04
N LEU A 928 -9.38 9.49 15.00
CA LEU A 928 -8.96 10.40 16.06
C LEU A 928 -7.79 9.83 16.87
N GLY A 929 -6.76 10.66 17.08
CA GLY A 929 -5.54 10.30 17.81
C GLY A 929 -4.61 9.31 17.08
N SER A 930 -4.94 8.91 15.84
CA SER A 930 -4.13 8.00 15.04
C SER A 930 -3.21 8.75 14.07
N THR A 931 -1.96 8.33 14.02
CA THR A 931 -1.00 8.77 13.00
C THR A 931 -1.09 7.85 11.80
N TYR A 932 -1.26 8.41 10.60
CA TYR A 932 -1.25 7.66 9.35
C TYR A 932 0.04 7.94 8.58
N TRP A 933 0.96 6.97 8.56
CA TRP A 933 2.37 7.18 8.21
C TRP A 933 2.61 7.56 6.75
N HIS A 934 1.71 7.16 5.84
CA HIS A 934 1.81 7.57 4.44
C HIS A 934 1.69 9.10 4.28
N MET A 935 0.79 9.76 5.01
CA MET A 935 0.65 11.22 4.91
C MET A 935 1.83 11.95 5.54
N VAL A 936 2.41 11.41 6.62
CA VAL A 936 3.65 11.94 7.22
C VAL A 936 4.82 11.81 6.24
N SER A 937 4.89 10.73 5.48
CA SER A 937 5.96 10.54 4.49
C SER A 937 5.77 11.40 3.24
N LYS A 938 4.52 11.73 2.87
CA LYS A 938 4.25 12.78 1.89
C LYS A 938 4.67 14.17 2.39
N LEU A 939 4.45 14.47 3.68
CA LEU A 939 4.97 15.70 4.29
C LEU A 939 6.49 15.75 4.22
N LEU A 940 7.16 14.63 4.53
CA LEU A 940 8.62 14.51 4.45
C LEU A 940 9.12 14.83 3.02
N LEU A 941 8.47 14.26 1.99
CA LEU A 941 8.80 14.55 0.60
C LEU A 941 8.53 16.01 0.23
N ALA A 942 7.39 16.56 0.63
CA ALA A 942 7.07 17.97 0.38
C ALA A 942 8.07 18.92 1.03
N ALA A 943 8.51 18.64 2.27
CA ALA A 943 9.54 19.41 2.96
C ALA A 943 10.88 19.37 2.20
N GLN A 944 11.25 18.20 1.67
CA GLN A 944 12.45 18.04 0.85
C GLN A 944 12.36 18.81 -0.48
N GLU A 945 11.22 18.76 -1.18
CA GLU A 945 11.01 19.53 -2.42
C GLU A 945 11.12 21.05 -2.16
N ASN A 946 10.57 21.55 -1.04
CA ASN A 946 10.68 22.97 -0.67
C ASN A 946 12.10 23.37 -0.28
N TRP A 947 12.83 22.50 0.42
CA TRP A 947 14.25 22.70 0.69
C TRP A 947 15.06 22.81 -0.61
N TRP A 948 14.80 21.93 -1.58
CA TRP A 948 15.45 21.97 -2.89
C TRP A 948 15.17 23.29 -3.62
N GLN A 949 13.92 23.73 -3.60
CA GLN A 949 13.52 25.01 -4.19
C GLN A 949 14.25 26.18 -3.51
N ALA A 950 14.32 26.20 -2.19
CA ALA A 950 15.02 27.23 -1.42
C ALA A 950 16.52 27.29 -1.77
N ARG A 951 17.18 26.13 -1.89
CA ARG A 951 18.59 26.07 -2.29
C ARG A 951 18.82 26.54 -3.72
N ALA A 952 17.97 26.12 -4.66
CA ALA A 952 18.06 26.57 -6.04
C ALA A 952 17.91 28.09 -6.18
N GLN A 953 17.15 28.73 -5.29
CA GLN A 953 16.95 30.18 -5.24
C GLN A 953 18.00 30.92 -4.40
N GLY A 954 18.89 30.21 -3.69
CA GLY A 954 19.83 30.82 -2.74
C GLY A 954 19.14 31.49 -1.55
N ALA A 955 17.97 30.99 -1.13
CA ALA A 955 17.18 31.57 -0.06
C ALA A 955 17.84 31.38 1.32
N SER A 956 17.81 32.42 2.16
CA SER A 956 18.44 32.41 3.49
C SER A 956 17.85 31.40 4.48
N VAL A 957 16.65 30.88 4.19
CA VAL A 957 15.90 29.93 5.02
C VAL A 957 16.16 28.46 4.66
N ALA A 958 17.02 28.18 3.69
CA ALA A 958 17.28 26.81 3.23
C ALA A 958 17.74 25.89 4.37
N ASP A 959 18.63 26.35 5.26
CA ASP A 959 19.11 25.53 6.38
C ASP A 959 17.99 25.20 7.37
N ALA A 960 17.12 26.17 7.68
CA ALA A 960 15.96 25.94 8.56
C ALA A 960 14.95 24.96 7.95
N LEU A 961 14.76 24.98 6.62
CA LEU A 961 13.95 23.97 5.92
C LEU A 961 14.57 22.56 6.01
N ALA A 962 15.90 22.45 5.96
CA ALA A 962 16.60 21.19 6.18
C ALA A 962 16.39 20.66 7.61
N GLU A 963 16.41 21.56 8.61
CA GLU A 963 16.10 21.21 10.00
C GLU A 963 14.66 20.68 10.14
N CYS A 964 13.67 21.33 9.51
CA CYS A 964 12.29 20.83 9.49
C CYS A 964 12.20 19.45 8.83
N TYR A 965 12.89 19.23 7.72
CA TYR A 965 12.95 17.92 7.06
C TYR A 965 13.44 16.82 8.02
N TYR A 966 14.54 17.06 8.74
CA TYR A 966 15.07 16.07 9.67
C TYR A 966 14.25 15.90 10.95
N ASP A 967 13.55 16.94 11.43
CA ASP A 967 12.59 16.82 12.55
C ASP A 967 11.43 15.88 12.14
N ILE A 968 10.88 16.05 10.94
CA ILE A 968 9.83 15.15 10.40
C ILE A 968 10.39 13.72 10.27
N ARG A 969 11.59 13.56 9.70
CA ARG A 969 12.25 12.25 9.52
C ARG A 969 12.47 11.53 10.85
N ALA A 970 12.87 12.24 11.90
CA ALA A 970 13.09 11.67 13.22
C ALA A 970 11.81 11.03 13.82
N GLY A 971 10.63 11.44 13.36
CA GLY A 971 9.34 10.84 13.72
C GLY A 971 9.06 9.49 13.07
N ILE A 972 9.78 9.12 12.02
CA ILE A 972 9.59 7.86 11.29
C ILE A 972 10.16 6.68 12.10
N GLY A 973 9.51 5.51 11.96
CA GLY A 973 9.73 4.30 12.75
C GLY A 973 11.20 3.93 12.99
N PHE A 974 12.04 3.89 11.97
CA PHE A 974 13.42 3.39 12.08
C PHE A 974 14.34 4.25 12.97
N ASN A 975 13.90 5.45 13.36
CA ASN A 975 14.59 6.33 14.30
C ASN A 975 14.13 6.14 15.76
N LYS A 976 13.24 5.17 16.02
CA LYS A 976 12.62 4.93 17.34
C LYS A 976 13.09 3.63 17.97
N THR A 977 12.88 3.52 19.28
CA THR A 977 13.00 2.24 19.98
C THR A 977 11.78 1.35 19.66
N PRO A 978 11.89 0.01 19.80
CA PRO A 978 10.74 -0.88 19.61
C PRO A 978 9.56 -0.54 20.51
N ALA A 979 9.82 -0.15 21.77
CA ALA A 979 8.77 0.22 22.72
C ALA A 979 8.02 1.50 22.30
N GLN A 980 8.73 2.50 21.77
CA GLN A 980 8.10 3.73 21.28
C GLN A 980 7.32 3.49 19.99
N TYR A 981 7.86 2.70 19.06
CA TYR A 981 7.21 2.41 17.78
C TYR A 981 6.04 1.43 17.90
N GLY A 982 6.13 0.48 18.84
CA GLY A 982 5.16 -0.58 19.07
C GLY A 982 5.31 -1.79 18.13
N ALA A 983 6.46 -1.94 17.47
CA ALA A 983 6.82 -3.08 16.60
C ALA A 983 8.34 -3.07 16.31
N PHE A 984 8.81 -3.84 15.31
CA PHE A 984 10.15 -3.69 14.75
C PHE A 984 10.30 -2.31 14.09
N PRO A 985 11.22 -1.42 14.56
CA PRO A 985 11.32 -0.05 14.07
C PRO A 985 11.61 0.09 12.57
N THR A 986 12.29 -0.89 11.97
CA THR A 986 12.64 -0.87 10.54
C THR A 986 11.51 -1.30 9.62
N ASP A 987 10.44 -1.92 10.14
CA ASP A 987 9.31 -2.36 9.33
C ASP A 987 8.31 -1.20 9.15
N PRO A 988 7.84 -0.94 7.92
CA PRO A 988 6.78 0.03 7.67
C PRO A 988 5.41 -0.52 8.09
N TYR A 989 4.56 0.37 8.62
CA TYR A 989 3.19 0.10 9.05
C TYR A 989 2.27 1.21 8.57
N SER A 990 0.98 0.94 8.32
CA SER A 990 0.08 1.98 7.81
C SER A 990 -0.21 3.08 8.85
N HIS A 991 -0.42 2.71 10.11
CA HIS A 991 -0.83 3.68 11.13
C HIS A 991 -0.42 3.27 12.55
N THR A 992 -0.43 4.24 13.47
CA THR A 992 -0.22 4.03 14.92
C THR A 992 -1.33 4.77 15.68
N PRO A 993 -2.31 4.08 16.29
CA PRO A 993 -3.35 4.70 17.11
C PRO A 993 -2.81 5.24 18.44
N GLU A 994 -3.68 5.81 19.26
CA GLU A 994 -3.34 6.26 20.63
C GLU A 994 -2.77 5.14 21.51
N THR A 995 -3.10 3.89 21.22
CA THR A 995 -2.53 2.72 21.90
C THR A 995 -1.01 2.59 21.75
N GLY A 996 -0.40 3.30 20.80
CA GLY A 996 1.05 3.27 20.55
C GLY A 996 1.54 2.04 19.78
N ILE A 997 0.66 1.14 19.35
CA ILE A 997 1.01 -0.08 18.61
C ILE A 997 1.00 0.22 17.11
N ALA A 998 2.10 -0.02 16.40
CA ALA A 998 2.11 0.06 14.94
C ALA A 998 1.18 -1.02 14.34
N ARG A 999 0.29 -0.63 13.43
CA ARG A 999 -0.76 -1.49 12.87
C ARG A 999 -0.68 -1.58 11.35
N GLN A 1000 -1.06 -2.75 10.86
CA GLN A 1000 -1.07 -3.12 9.45
C GLN A 1000 0.34 -3.12 8.81
N PRO A 1001 1.13 -4.20 8.99
CA PRO A 1001 2.51 -4.26 8.53
C PRO A 1001 2.64 -4.28 6.99
N GLY A 1002 3.79 -3.82 6.50
CA GLY A 1002 4.29 -4.11 5.16
C GLY A 1002 3.86 -3.13 4.07
N MET A 1003 2.93 -3.56 3.21
CA MET A 1003 2.59 -2.91 1.92
C MET A 1003 1.76 -1.61 2.04
N THR A 1004 2.28 -0.62 2.73
CA THR A 1004 1.73 0.75 2.83
C THR A 1004 2.31 1.67 1.74
N GLY A 1005 1.55 2.67 1.30
CA GLY A 1005 2.02 3.67 0.33
C GLY A 1005 3.13 4.58 0.86
N GLN A 1006 3.37 4.58 2.18
CA GLN A 1006 4.50 5.25 2.83
C GLN A 1006 5.84 4.95 2.15
N VAL A 1007 6.09 3.67 1.84
CA VAL A 1007 7.39 3.20 1.39
C VAL A 1007 7.88 3.88 0.12
N LYS A 1008 6.95 4.25 -0.78
CA LYS A 1008 7.30 4.88 -2.06
C LYS A 1008 7.81 6.30 -1.87
N GLU A 1009 7.24 7.02 -0.90
CA GLU A 1009 7.66 8.39 -0.59
C GLU A 1009 9.07 8.37 -0.01
N GLU A 1010 9.32 7.41 0.89
CA GLU A 1010 10.61 7.27 1.56
C GLU A 1010 11.74 6.85 0.61
N LEU A 1011 11.45 5.98 -0.37
CA LEU A 1011 12.39 5.67 -1.45
C LEU A 1011 12.82 6.92 -2.23
N ILE A 1012 11.85 7.78 -2.58
CA ILE A 1012 12.13 9.02 -3.31
C ILE A 1012 12.90 10.00 -2.42
N THR A 1013 12.50 10.15 -1.15
CA THR A 1013 13.24 11.03 -0.22
C THR A 1013 14.67 10.55 0.01
N ARG A 1014 14.91 9.23 0.03
CA ARG A 1014 16.24 8.66 0.17
C ARG A 1014 17.12 8.98 -1.04
N LEU A 1015 16.59 8.93 -2.26
CA LEU A 1015 17.30 9.39 -3.46
C LEU A 1015 17.63 10.89 -3.36
N GLY A 1016 16.71 11.70 -2.81
CA GLY A 1016 16.93 13.11 -2.52
C GLY A 1016 18.00 13.39 -1.46
N GLU A 1017 18.09 12.58 -0.40
CA GLU A 1017 19.16 12.65 0.61
C GLU A 1017 20.53 12.38 -0.01
N LEU A 1018 20.60 11.38 -0.89
CA LEU A 1018 21.79 11.02 -1.65
C LEU A 1018 22.11 12.04 -2.76
N GLY A 1019 21.25 13.03 -2.98
CA GLY A 1019 21.48 14.12 -3.92
C GLY A 1019 21.28 13.74 -5.39
N LEU A 1020 20.59 12.65 -5.69
CA LEU A 1020 20.41 12.14 -7.05
C LEU A 1020 19.19 12.80 -7.70
N GLN A 1021 19.43 13.66 -8.69
CA GLN A 1021 18.36 14.45 -9.33
C GLN A 1021 18.39 14.41 -10.85
N TRP A 1022 17.29 13.97 -11.46
CA TRP A 1022 17.10 14.07 -12.91
C TRP A 1022 16.87 15.52 -13.31
N ARG A 1023 17.65 16.00 -14.30
CA ARG A 1023 17.53 17.33 -14.90
C ARG A 1023 17.85 17.27 -16.39
N GLN A 1024 16.87 17.55 -17.24
CA GLN A 1024 17.05 17.69 -18.70
C GLN A 1024 17.84 16.54 -19.38
N GLY A 1025 17.53 15.29 -19.05
CA GLY A 1025 18.19 14.10 -19.59
C GLY A 1025 19.53 13.74 -18.95
N ALA A 1026 19.94 14.46 -17.89
CA ALA A 1026 21.13 14.19 -17.10
C ALA A 1026 20.76 13.87 -15.63
N LEU A 1027 21.69 13.26 -14.90
CA LEU A 1027 21.56 13.01 -13.46
C LEU A 1027 22.59 13.87 -12.71
N THR A 1028 22.12 14.90 -12.02
CA THR A 1028 22.96 15.76 -11.16
C THR A 1028 23.12 15.12 -9.77
N VAL A 1029 24.30 15.29 -9.17
CA VAL A 1029 24.65 14.79 -7.83
C VAL A 1029 24.94 15.96 -6.88
N ASP A 1030 24.06 16.20 -5.91
CA ASP A 1030 24.20 17.23 -4.88
C ASP A 1030 23.76 16.69 -3.49
N PRO A 1031 24.63 15.96 -2.78
CA PRO A 1031 24.27 15.22 -1.57
C PRO A 1031 24.25 16.10 -0.32
N ALA A 1032 23.65 17.29 -0.38
CA ALA A 1032 23.70 18.25 0.73
C ALA A 1032 22.80 17.88 1.92
N LEU A 1033 21.86 16.93 1.75
CA LEU A 1033 21.13 16.28 2.85
C LEU A 1033 21.78 14.96 3.30
N LEU A 1034 22.96 14.60 2.78
CA LEU A 1034 23.66 13.41 3.24
C LEU A 1034 24.45 13.72 4.51
N LYS A 1035 24.20 12.96 5.58
CA LYS A 1035 24.88 13.17 6.86
C LYS A 1035 26.27 12.53 6.89
N PRO A 1036 27.27 13.18 7.51
CA PRO A 1036 28.58 12.56 7.74
C PRO A 1036 28.50 11.26 8.56
N SER A 1037 27.47 11.10 9.40
CA SER A 1037 27.27 9.91 10.24
C SER A 1037 26.92 8.65 9.45
N GLU A 1038 26.55 8.77 8.17
CA GLU A 1038 26.18 7.62 7.33
C GLU A 1038 27.40 6.92 6.71
N PHE A 1039 28.58 7.53 6.73
CA PHE A 1039 29.81 6.96 6.19
C PHE A 1039 30.44 5.97 7.18
N ASN A 1040 30.87 4.81 6.68
CA ASN A 1040 31.51 3.79 7.51
C ASN A 1040 32.78 4.33 8.18
N ALA A 1041 32.92 4.14 9.49
CA ALA A 1041 34.12 4.57 10.21
C ALA A 1041 35.36 3.68 9.93
N GLY A 1042 35.14 2.44 9.48
CA GLY A 1042 36.17 1.45 9.15
C GLY A 1042 35.94 0.84 7.77
N GLU A 1043 36.82 -0.10 7.38
CA GLU A 1043 36.63 -0.87 6.15
C GLU A 1043 35.36 -1.73 6.23
N SER A 1044 34.63 -1.82 5.12
CA SER A 1044 33.42 -2.63 4.99
C SER A 1044 33.36 -3.27 3.59
N GLU A 1045 32.29 -4.02 3.31
CA GLU A 1045 32.06 -4.62 2.01
C GLU A 1045 30.65 -4.28 1.50
N PHE A 1046 30.51 -4.14 0.19
CA PHE A 1046 29.22 -4.00 -0.47
C PHE A 1046 29.04 -5.09 -1.52
N THR A 1047 28.12 -6.02 -1.24
CA THR A 1047 27.74 -7.05 -2.20
C THR A 1047 26.48 -6.64 -2.94
N TYR A 1048 26.56 -6.58 -4.26
CA TYR A 1048 25.51 -6.10 -5.17
C TYR A 1048 25.37 -7.04 -6.39
N LEU A 1049 24.25 -6.92 -7.09
CA LEU A 1049 23.97 -7.69 -8.31
C LEU A 1049 24.23 -6.80 -9.53
N SER A 1050 25.30 -7.08 -10.27
CA SER A 1050 25.62 -6.38 -11.51
C SER A 1050 24.66 -6.76 -12.62
N VAL A 1051 24.35 -5.82 -13.51
CA VAL A 1051 23.68 -6.13 -14.78
C VAL A 1051 24.55 -7.10 -15.57
N GLY A 1052 24.00 -8.26 -15.94
CA GLY A 1052 24.65 -9.29 -16.78
C GLY A 1052 25.81 -10.09 -16.16
N SER A 1053 26.47 -9.60 -15.10
CA SER A 1053 27.68 -10.23 -14.52
C SER A 1053 27.48 -10.94 -13.18
N GLY A 1054 26.23 -11.05 -12.71
CA GLY A 1054 25.91 -11.73 -11.45
C GLY A 1054 26.35 -10.97 -10.19
N TRP A 1055 26.43 -11.68 -9.07
CA TRP A 1055 26.80 -11.11 -7.77
C TRP A 1055 28.28 -10.71 -7.71
N GLN A 1056 28.56 -9.52 -7.20
CA GLN A 1056 29.91 -9.00 -6.99
C GLN A 1056 30.04 -8.37 -5.60
N THR A 1057 31.26 -8.30 -5.07
CA THR A 1057 31.58 -7.64 -3.79
C THR A 1057 32.64 -6.56 -3.99
N LEU A 1058 32.35 -5.36 -3.50
CA LEU A 1058 33.29 -4.23 -3.46
C LEU A 1058 33.85 -4.09 -2.04
N ALA A 1059 35.17 -4.03 -1.93
CA ALA A 1059 35.80 -3.54 -0.70
C ALA A 1059 35.61 -2.02 -0.59
N LEU A 1060 35.12 -1.58 0.56
CA LEU A 1060 34.83 -0.20 0.87
C LEU A 1060 35.81 0.30 1.94
N PRO A 1061 36.66 1.28 1.65
CA PRO A 1061 37.56 1.84 2.65
C PRO A 1061 36.80 2.67 3.69
N ALA A 1062 37.44 2.95 4.83
CA ALA A 1062 36.90 3.86 5.83
C ALA A 1062 36.55 5.23 5.22
N GLY A 1063 35.44 5.81 5.66
CA GLY A 1063 34.87 7.04 5.11
C GLY A 1063 34.05 6.83 3.85
N THR A 1064 33.52 5.63 3.61
CA THR A 1064 32.67 5.34 2.44
C THR A 1064 31.33 4.70 2.79
N MET A 1065 30.36 4.86 1.90
CA MET A 1065 29.08 4.15 1.89
C MET A 1065 28.70 3.83 0.45
N ALA A 1066 27.78 2.90 0.22
CA ALA A 1066 27.40 2.50 -1.13
C ALA A 1066 25.91 2.15 -1.27
N MET A 1067 25.42 2.32 -2.48
CA MET A 1067 24.05 2.04 -2.90
C MET A 1067 24.05 1.65 -4.39
N THR A 1068 22.93 1.17 -4.93
CA THR A 1068 22.79 0.99 -6.39
C THR A 1068 21.71 1.87 -6.98
N LEU A 1069 21.94 2.43 -8.16
CA LEU A 1069 20.88 3.01 -8.98
C LEU A 1069 20.92 2.35 -10.36
N ALA A 1070 19.78 1.87 -10.83
CA ALA A 1070 19.64 1.08 -12.04
C ALA A 1070 20.60 -0.14 -12.05
N GLN A 1071 20.85 -0.74 -10.88
CA GLN A 1071 21.84 -1.81 -10.62
C GLN A 1071 23.33 -1.43 -10.79
N VAL A 1072 23.66 -0.16 -11.03
CA VAL A 1072 25.06 0.31 -11.02
C VAL A 1072 25.42 0.74 -9.60
N PRO A 1073 26.57 0.33 -9.04
CA PRO A 1073 26.97 0.75 -7.70
C PRO A 1073 27.45 2.21 -7.71
N PHE A 1074 26.88 3.00 -6.80
CA PHE A 1074 27.27 4.36 -6.47
C PHE A 1074 27.98 4.34 -5.12
N VAL A 1075 29.28 4.66 -5.11
CA VAL A 1075 30.10 4.68 -3.88
C VAL A 1075 30.38 6.12 -3.51
N TYR A 1076 29.91 6.52 -2.34
CA TYR A 1076 30.13 7.85 -1.80
C TYR A 1076 31.37 7.82 -0.91
N HIS A 1077 32.29 8.76 -1.13
CA HIS A 1077 33.54 8.92 -0.41
C HIS A 1077 33.55 10.24 0.36
N GLN A 1078 33.92 10.20 1.62
CA GLN A 1078 34.19 11.39 2.40
C GLN A 1078 35.50 12.03 1.91
N SER A 1079 35.43 13.21 1.30
CA SER A 1079 36.61 13.93 0.81
C SER A 1079 36.96 15.13 1.69
N LYS A 1080 38.21 15.16 2.16
CA LYS A 1080 38.81 16.31 2.88
C LYS A 1080 39.72 17.18 1.99
N GLN A 1081 39.87 16.79 0.72
CA GLN A 1081 40.83 17.40 -0.21
C GLN A 1081 40.17 18.30 -1.25
N SER A 1082 38.87 18.13 -1.50
CA SER A 1082 38.08 18.94 -2.43
C SER A 1082 37.06 19.78 -1.66
N ASN A 1083 36.76 20.97 -2.18
CA ASN A 1083 35.69 21.84 -1.71
C ASN A 1083 34.40 21.69 -2.53
N ALA A 1084 34.39 20.79 -3.52
CA ALA A 1084 33.26 20.53 -4.41
C ALA A 1084 33.07 19.02 -4.62
N VAL A 1085 31.86 18.62 -4.98
CA VAL A 1085 31.54 17.24 -5.37
C VAL A 1085 32.27 16.90 -6.66
N THR A 1086 33.01 15.80 -6.67
CA THR A 1086 33.65 15.26 -7.89
C THR A 1086 33.16 13.84 -8.14
N ILE A 1087 32.97 13.51 -9.42
CA ILE A 1087 32.49 12.19 -9.84
C ILE A 1087 33.56 11.52 -10.68
N GLU A 1088 33.82 10.26 -10.37
CA GLU A 1088 34.63 9.37 -11.19
C GLU A 1088 33.79 8.21 -11.68
N VAL A 1089 33.92 7.87 -12.97
CA VAL A 1089 33.20 6.77 -13.61
C VAL A 1089 34.20 5.67 -13.97
N LEU A 1090 33.93 4.47 -13.45
CA LEU A 1090 34.64 3.25 -13.82
C LEU A 1090 33.79 2.44 -14.79
N TRP A 1091 34.33 2.20 -15.96
CA TRP A 1091 33.72 1.42 -17.02
C TRP A 1091 34.07 -0.07 -16.87
N SER A 1092 33.20 -0.95 -17.35
CA SER A 1092 33.40 -2.41 -17.31
C SER A 1092 34.63 -2.88 -18.08
N ASN A 1093 35.07 -2.13 -19.09
CA ASN A 1093 36.31 -2.37 -19.83
C ASN A 1093 37.59 -1.87 -19.12
N GLY A 1094 37.47 -1.31 -17.91
CA GLY A 1094 38.57 -0.77 -17.12
C GLY A 1094 38.95 0.68 -17.44
N ARG A 1095 38.26 1.35 -18.37
CA ARG A 1095 38.40 2.80 -18.58
C ARG A 1095 37.94 3.53 -17.32
N HIS A 1096 38.67 4.58 -16.96
CA HIS A 1096 38.35 5.49 -15.88
C HIS A 1096 38.29 6.91 -16.42
N GLU A 1097 37.29 7.67 -16.00
CA GLU A 1097 37.15 9.08 -16.34
C GLU A 1097 36.66 9.88 -15.14
N VAL A 1098 37.15 11.10 -15.00
CA VAL A 1098 36.70 12.07 -13.99
C VAL A 1098 35.83 13.08 -14.71
N LEU A 1099 34.62 13.31 -14.20
CA LEU A 1099 33.69 14.26 -14.80
C LEU A 1099 34.06 15.69 -14.39
N GLU A 1100 33.93 16.64 -15.33
CA GLU A 1100 34.24 18.06 -15.09
C GLU A 1100 33.21 18.74 -14.17
N ALA A 1101 31.98 18.21 -14.14
CA ALA A 1101 30.88 18.67 -13.32
C ALA A 1101 30.27 17.48 -12.54
N PRO A 1102 29.57 17.73 -11.42
CA PRO A 1102 28.88 16.69 -10.66
C PRO A 1102 27.57 16.25 -11.34
N THR A 1103 27.64 15.95 -12.63
CA THR A 1103 26.49 15.61 -13.47
C THR A 1103 26.87 14.46 -14.39
N LEU A 1104 26.05 13.40 -14.39
CA LEU A 1104 26.14 12.30 -15.34
C LEU A 1104 25.33 12.66 -16.59
N GLU A 1105 26.01 12.77 -17.72
CA GLU A 1105 25.45 13.15 -19.02
C GLU A 1105 26.09 12.34 -20.16
N GLY A 1106 25.65 12.58 -21.40
CA GLY A 1106 26.19 11.93 -22.59
C GLY A 1106 26.13 10.41 -22.54
N SER A 1107 27.25 9.74 -22.84
CA SER A 1107 27.30 8.27 -22.85
C SER A 1107 27.10 7.65 -21.46
N VAL A 1108 27.50 8.33 -20.39
CA VAL A 1108 27.38 7.79 -19.02
C VAL A 1108 25.90 7.63 -18.68
N ILE A 1109 25.10 8.68 -18.85
CA ILE A 1109 23.68 8.62 -18.52
C ILE A 1109 22.89 7.70 -19.45
N GLN A 1110 23.29 7.63 -20.72
CA GLN A 1110 22.73 6.68 -21.67
C GLN A 1110 22.90 5.24 -21.17
N HIS A 1111 24.12 4.82 -20.85
CA HIS A 1111 24.39 3.46 -20.38
C HIS A 1111 23.76 3.15 -19.01
N LEU A 1112 23.64 4.14 -18.13
CA LEU A 1112 22.92 3.99 -16.86
C LEU A 1112 21.43 3.72 -17.11
N THR A 1113 20.77 4.57 -17.92
CA THR A 1113 19.32 4.46 -18.18
C THR A 1113 18.94 3.25 -19.01
N GLU A 1114 19.80 2.84 -19.95
CA GLU A 1114 19.65 1.63 -20.78
C GLU A 1114 20.06 0.36 -20.03
N ARG A 1115 20.67 0.48 -18.84
CA ARG A 1115 21.18 -0.66 -18.06
C ARG A 1115 22.02 -1.59 -18.94
N SER A 1116 22.97 -1.03 -19.67
CA SER A 1116 23.75 -1.78 -20.66
C SER A 1116 24.79 -2.72 -20.05
N GLY A 1117 25.15 -2.54 -18.77
CA GLY A 1117 26.26 -3.23 -18.12
C GLY A 1117 27.64 -2.64 -18.45
N GLU A 1118 27.71 -1.53 -19.17
CA GLU A 1118 28.98 -0.85 -19.53
C GLU A 1118 29.58 -0.04 -18.36
N LEU A 1119 28.77 0.32 -17.37
CA LEU A 1119 29.21 1.02 -16.16
C LEU A 1119 29.48 0.00 -15.05
N ALA A 1120 30.74 -0.09 -14.60
CA ALA A 1120 31.10 -0.95 -13.48
C ALA A 1120 30.79 -0.29 -12.13
N ARG A 1121 31.07 1.01 -11.99
CA ARG A 1121 30.87 1.77 -10.75
C ARG A 1121 30.94 3.28 -10.98
N ILE A 1122 30.23 4.03 -10.16
CA ILE A 1122 30.32 5.50 -10.07
C ILE A 1122 30.81 5.86 -8.66
N ASP A 1123 31.93 6.55 -8.57
CA ASP A 1123 32.51 7.04 -7.31
C ASP A 1123 32.20 8.53 -7.15
N ILE A 1124 31.57 8.91 -6.04
CA ILE A 1124 31.16 10.28 -5.71
C ILE A 1124 31.95 10.76 -4.50
N PHE A 1125 32.78 11.77 -4.68
CA PHE A 1125 33.58 12.33 -3.60
C PHE A 1125 32.86 13.56 -3.03
N VAL A 1126 32.39 13.44 -1.80
CA VAL A 1126 31.59 14.47 -1.12
C VAL A 1126 32.49 15.32 -0.23
N PRO A 1127 32.53 16.66 -0.42
CA PRO A 1127 33.29 17.53 0.45
C PRO A 1127 32.61 17.62 1.82
N PHE A 1128 33.38 17.41 2.89
CA PHE A 1128 32.94 17.73 4.24
C PHE A 1128 33.93 18.70 4.88
N ASP A 1129 33.43 19.81 5.40
CA ASP A 1129 34.25 20.76 6.13
C ASP A 1129 35.00 20.04 7.25
N LYS A 1130 36.28 20.37 7.42
CA LYS A 1130 37.01 20.02 8.63
C LYS A 1130 36.34 20.80 9.77
N ALA A 1131 35.54 20.10 10.56
CA ALA A 1131 35.01 20.61 11.82
C ALA A 1131 36.06 21.37 12.65
#